data_AF-A0A7U6QIQ0-F1
#
_entry.id   AF-A0A7U6QIQ0-F1
#
_cell.length_a   1.000
_cell.length_b   1.000
_cell.length_c   1.000
_cell.angle_alpha   90.00
_cell.angle_beta   90.00
_cell.angle_gamma   90.00
#
_symmetry.space_group_name_H-M   'P 1'
#
loop_
_entity.id
_entity.type
_entity.pdbx_description
1 polymer ?
#
loop_
_entity_poly.entity_id
_entity_poly.type
_entity_poly.pdbx_seq_one_letter_code
_entity_poly.pdbx_strand_id
1 'polypeptide(L)'
;MNPNYYREKEKQEQLWNRKNKKADFYNGIFDRYEYPVLTRDHIPLSWRYDLNPESNPYFMERLGVNAVFNAGAIELNGSYYLVARIEGNDRKSFFGVAKSDNGIDGFHFLDYPILLPDTCKEETNVYDMRLTKHEDGYVYGIFCSESKDTNSMDLSAANAAAGIVRTKDLKHWERLDNLRTLQSPQQRNVVLHPEFVHGKYAFYTRPMDDFIETGSGGGIGFGLCEDMEHAVIDEEIITSKRKYHTITEAKNGAGAVPIKTPKGWIHIAHGVRNTAAGLRYVIYAFATDLNDPSKVIAEPSGLLIGPRGEERIGDVSNVVFTNGAIANEKGEVFIYYASSDTRMHVATTTVEKLMDFVFSTPEDPLRSVDCVKQRCQLIKKNLEFLKQPKEQFIHSDDPKIQYTGRIDFADPLYPKMVFPASSLRITFTGTKVKLLLTNKRAYWNNYLGFILDGKQDKVLLPQEGMTCITLGEGLEEKEHNLLIFKRMDASHMITIDGLILDEDAVLCEPPKRPNRRIEVFGDSVSAGEVSEAVEYVGKVDPEHNGEYSNSYYSYAWMTARKLGAELHDTSQGGAALLDKSGWFGAPSYVGMESIYDKIQYSKELGELSSWEFSNYTPQVVIVAIGQNDNHPIDYMADNYDSEISKHWRRHYQMFIETLRAVYKEATIILATTILEHDPNWDRSIEEVCQKLEDAKIHHFLYSKNGTGTPGHIRIPEAKQMSDELAAYIDSLGEKIWED
;
A
#
# COMPACT_ATOMS: atom_id res chain seq x y z
N MET A 1 32.88 25.91 12.80
CA MET A 1 31.84 26.00 11.75
C MET A 1 30.97 27.23 12.02
N ASN A 2 30.45 27.91 11.00
CA ASN A 2 29.55 29.06 11.19
C ASN A 2 28.20 28.60 11.82
N PRO A 3 27.60 29.33 12.78
CA PRO A 3 26.33 28.93 13.41
C PRO A 3 25.17 28.69 12.43
N ASN A 4 25.11 29.42 11.32
CA ASN A 4 24.08 29.25 10.31
C ASN A 4 24.14 27.89 9.61
N TYR A 5 25.32 27.25 9.57
CA TYR A 5 25.44 25.89 9.03
C TYR A 5 24.54 24.91 9.76
N TYR A 6 24.52 24.93 11.10
CA TYR A 6 23.70 23.99 11.86
C TYR A 6 22.20 24.22 11.64
N ARG A 7 21.78 25.48 11.50
CA ARG A 7 20.38 25.85 11.21
C ARG A 7 19.93 25.36 9.84
N GLU A 8 20.75 25.56 8.80
CA GLU A 8 20.42 25.10 7.45
C GLU A 8 20.53 23.58 7.33
N LYS A 9 21.48 22.96 8.06
CA LYS A 9 21.63 21.50 8.11
C LYS A 9 20.38 20.85 8.70
N GLU A 10 19.85 21.39 9.79
CA GLU A 10 18.61 20.88 10.40
C GLU A 10 17.42 20.95 9.42
N LYS A 11 17.25 22.06 8.69
CA LYS A 11 16.21 22.18 7.65
C LYS A 11 16.39 21.14 6.54
N GLN A 12 17.63 20.90 6.11
CA GLN A 12 17.94 19.90 5.10
C GLN A 12 17.65 18.47 5.60
N GLU A 13 18.04 18.15 6.83
CA GLU A 13 17.73 16.85 7.46
C GLU A 13 16.21 16.67 7.62
N GLN A 14 15.46 17.70 7.99
CA GLN A 14 14.00 17.67 8.04
C GLN A 14 13.37 17.44 6.66
N LEU A 15 13.89 18.11 5.62
CA LEU A 15 13.42 17.94 4.24
C LEU A 15 13.67 16.52 3.74
N TRP A 16 14.88 15.99 3.94
CA TRP A 16 15.24 14.65 3.50
C TRP A 16 14.47 13.54 4.23
N ASN A 17 14.18 13.72 5.52
CA ASN A 17 13.42 12.75 6.30
C ASN A 17 11.89 12.91 6.18
N ARG A 18 11.41 13.91 5.44
CA ARG A 18 9.98 14.14 5.26
C ARG A 18 9.35 13.00 4.48
N LYS A 19 8.39 12.31 5.11
CA LYS A 19 7.59 11.27 4.45
C LYS A 19 6.62 11.88 3.44
N ASN A 20 6.56 11.28 2.26
CA ASN A 20 5.58 11.66 1.26
C ASN A 20 4.23 11.04 1.57
N LYS A 21 3.18 11.67 1.07
CA LYS A 21 1.80 11.21 1.23
C LYS A 21 1.14 11.18 -0.12
N LYS A 22 0.36 10.13 -0.37
CA LYS A 22 -0.51 10.05 -1.54
C LYS A 22 -1.52 11.19 -1.45
N ALA A 23 -1.60 11.99 -2.51
CA ALA A 23 -2.53 13.10 -2.60
C ALA A 23 -3.96 12.62 -2.87
N ASP A 24 -4.95 13.45 -2.53
CA ASP A 24 -6.36 13.24 -2.89
C ASP A 24 -6.60 13.53 -4.40
N PHE A 25 -5.95 12.72 -5.23
CA PHE A 25 -6.09 12.72 -6.68
C PHE A 25 -6.50 11.32 -7.12
N TYR A 26 -7.59 11.24 -7.88
CA TYR A 26 -8.05 9.98 -8.45
C TYR A 26 -8.44 10.14 -9.92
N ASN A 27 -7.94 9.23 -10.75
CA ASN A 27 -8.44 8.98 -12.10
C ASN A 27 -8.49 7.47 -12.42
N GLY A 28 -8.26 6.60 -11.43
CA GLY A 28 -8.15 5.14 -11.61
C GLY A 28 -6.85 4.64 -12.24
N ILE A 29 -6.01 5.52 -12.80
CA ILE A 29 -4.82 5.13 -13.58
C ILE A 29 -3.54 5.23 -12.74
N PHE A 30 -3.33 6.35 -12.05
CA PHE A 30 -2.13 6.57 -11.24
C PHE A 30 -2.43 7.45 -10.03
N ASP A 31 -1.52 7.41 -9.06
CA ASP A 31 -1.57 8.20 -7.84
C ASP A 31 -0.53 9.32 -7.89
N ARG A 32 -0.89 10.49 -7.39
CA ARG A 32 0.04 11.61 -7.15
C ARG A 32 0.45 11.66 -5.69
N TYR A 33 1.53 12.38 -5.43
CA TYR A 33 2.03 12.63 -4.08
C TYR A 33 2.03 14.12 -3.77
N GLU A 34 1.88 14.46 -2.49
CA GLU A 34 1.82 15.85 -2.00
C GLU A 34 3.12 16.61 -2.25
N TYR A 35 4.27 15.95 -2.11
CA TYR A 35 5.57 16.60 -2.17
C TYR A 35 6.41 16.15 -3.38
N PRO A 36 7.17 17.08 -3.99
CA PRO A 36 8.23 16.74 -4.93
C PRO A 36 9.27 15.81 -4.28
N VAL A 37 9.77 14.83 -5.04
CA VAL A 37 10.83 13.90 -4.60
C VAL A 37 12.22 14.55 -4.63
N LEU A 38 12.42 15.56 -5.48
CA LEU A 38 13.62 16.39 -5.49
C LEU A 38 13.28 17.85 -5.84
N THR A 39 14.00 18.76 -5.20
CA THR A 39 14.00 20.21 -5.45
C THR A 39 15.43 20.74 -5.30
N ARG A 40 15.69 22.01 -5.64
CA ARG A 40 17.00 22.65 -5.37
C ARG A 40 17.44 22.58 -3.90
N ASP A 41 16.50 22.50 -2.97
CA ASP A 41 16.80 22.45 -1.54
C ASP A 41 17.24 21.04 -1.07
N HIS A 42 17.06 20.02 -1.91
CA HIS A 42 17.60 18.67 -1.67
C HIS A 42 19.11 18.59 -1.94
N ILE A 43 19.69 19.55 -2.66
CA ILE A 43 21.13 19.56 -2.95
C ILE A 43 21.92 19.78 -1.66
N PRO A 44 22.95 18.96 -1.37
CA PRO A 44 23.75 19.08 -0.16
C PRO A 44 24.29 20.50 0.04
N LEU A 45 24.28 20.99 1.29
CA LEU A 45 24.82 22.31 1.61
C LEU A 45 26.29 22.46 1.21
N SER A 46 27.06 21.37 1.27
CA SER A 46 28.48 21.33 0.87
C SER A 46 28.71 21.59 -0.62
N TRP A 47 27.70 21.45 -1.47
CA TRP A 47 27.80 21.78 -2.89
C TRP A 47 27.55 23.26 -3.15
N ARG A 48 26.88 23.94 -2.21
CA ARG A 48 26.33 25.28 -2.38
C ARG A 48 27.09 26.33 -1.58
N TYR A 49 27.54 25.98 -0.38
CA TYR A 49 28.20 26.85 0.57
C TYR A 49 29.66 26.44 0.75
N ASP A 50 30.54 27.42 0.80
CA ASP A 50 31.85 27.24 1.43
C ASP A 50 31.66 27.24 2.95
N LEU A 51 31.98 26.11 3.59
CA LEU A 51 31.74 25.89 5.01
C LEU A 51 32.86 26.45 5.90
N ASN A 52 33.98 26.89 5.31
CA ASN A 52 35.10 27.46 6.03
C ASN A 52 34.79 28.92 6.44
N PRO A 53 34.71 29.23 7.75
CA PRO A 53 34.40 30.59 8.21
C PRO A 53 35.49 31.62 7.85
N GLU A 54 36.72 31.20 7.53
CA GLU A 54 37.79 32.13 7.13
C GLU A 54 37.56 32.69 5.73
N SER A 55 37.17 31.84 4.77
CA SER A 55 36.87 32.23 3.38
C SER A 55 35.39 32.58 3.15
N ASN A 56 34.51 32.23 4.09
CA ASN A 56 33.10 32.55 4.05
C ASN A 56 32.54 32.98 5.42
N PRO A 57 32.96 34.14 5.95
CA PRO A 57 32.58 34.58 7.30
C PRO A 57 31.08 34.79 7.49
N TYR A 58 30.35 35.08 6.41
CA TYR A 58 28.91 35.32 6.44
C TYR A 58 28.08 34.08 6.06
N PHE A 59 28.71 32.92 5.82
CA PHE A 59 28.03 31.69 5.39
C PHE A 59 27.10 31.93 4.18
N MET A 60 27.60 32.67 3.19
CA MET A 60 26.85 32.95 1.96
C MET A 60 26.93 31.75 1.02
N GLU A 61 25.85 31.53 0.27
CA GLU A 61 25.86 30.58 -0.84
C GLU A 61 26.85 31.07 -1.91
N ARG A 62 27.74 30.18 -2.35
CA ARG A 62 28.78 30.47 -3.36
C ARG A 62 28.40 29.92 -4.72
N LEU A 63 27.81 28.73 -4.75
CA LEU A 63 27.39 28.02 -5.94
C LEU A 63 25.92 27.62 -5.79
N GLY A 64 25.02 28.58 -6.01
CA GLY A 64 23.59 28.33 -5.84
C GLY A 64 23.03 27.41 -6.90
N VAL A 65 21.95 26.71 -6.54
CA VAL A 65 21.19 25.84 -7.44
C VAL A 65 19.82 26.45 -7.69
N ASN A 66 19.48 26.56 -8.97
CA ASN A 66 18.22 27.11 -9.44
C ASN A 66 17.11 26.05 -9.43
N ALA A 67 17.36 24.90 -10.05
CA ALA A 67 16.36 23.87 -10.28
C ALA A 67 16.93 22.45 -10.27
N VAL A 68 16.08 21.46 -9.96
CA VAL A 68 16.38 20.02 -10.06
C VAL A 68 15.21 19.32 -10.72
N PHE A 69 15.41 18.82 -11.93
CA PHE A 69 14.32 18.37 -12.81
C PHE A 69 14.82 17.33 -13.82
N ASN A 70 13.96 16.95 -14.77
CA ASN A 70 14.19 16.00 -15.86
C ASN A 70 15.21 14.90 -15.53
N ALA A 71 14.87 14.05 -14.57
CA ALA A 71 15.74 12.97 -14.13
C ALA A 71 15.54 11.68 -14.94
N GLY A 72 16.65 11.02 -15.28
CA GLY A 72 16.63 9.60 -15.63
C GLY A 72 16.43 8.76 -14.36
N ALA A 73 15.85 7.57 -14.49
CA ALA A 73 15.57 6.69 -13.35
C ALA A 73 15.96 5.24 -13.64
N ILE A 74 16.49 4.55 -12.63
CA ILE A 74 16.82 3.13 -12.71
C ILE A 74 16.74 2.48 -11.32
N GLU A 75 16.29 1.23 -11.27
CA GLU A 75 16.38 0.40 -10.06
C GLU A 75 17.63 -0.48 -10.14
N LEU A 76 18.43 -0.48 -9.08
CA LEU A 76 19.58 -1.38 -8.92
C LEU A 76 19.59 -1.95 -7.50
N ASN A 77 19.60 -3.28 -7.39
CA ASN A 77 19.69 -4.01 -6.12
C ASN A 77 18.63 -3.57 -5.10
N GLY A 78 17.37 -3.41 -5.53
CA GLY A 78 16.25 -2.99 -4.67
C GLY A 78 16.24 -1.51 -4.28
N SER A 79 17.18 -0.71 -4.78
CA SER A 79 17.25 0.73 -4.54
C SER A 79 16.86 1.53 -5.78
N TYR A 80 16.21 2.68 -5.56
CA TYR A 80 15.72 3.56 -6.60
C TYR A 80 16.70 4.71 -6.81
N TYR A 81 17.23 4.84 -8.02
CA TYR A 81 18.19 5.88 -8.37
C TYR A 81 17.60 6.86 -9.38
N LEU A 82 17.81 8.14 -9.12
CA LEU A 82 17.52 9.25 -10.03
C LEU A 82 18.82 9.90 -10.46
N VAL A 83 19.11 9.92 -11.76
CA VAL A 83 20.17 10.76 -12.33
C VAL A 83 19.53 12.07 -12.75
N ALA A 84 19.49 13.00 -11.81
CA ALA A 84 18.78 14.27 -11.93
C ALA A 84 19.59 15.28 -12.73
N ARG A 85 18.90 16.08 -13.55
CA ARG A 85 19.45 17.31 -14.12
C ARG A 85 19.36 18.40 -13.06
N ILE A 86 20.50 19.00 -12.74
CA ILE A 86 20.64 20.06 -11.74
C ILE A 86 21.10 21.30 -12.48
N GLU A 87 20.31 22.37 -12.44
CA GLU A 87 20.67 23.64 -13.05
C GLU A 87 21.21 24.59 -11.97
N GLY A 88 22.46 25.03 -12.14
CA GLY A 88 23.07 26.04 -11.28
C GLY A 88 22.48 27.43 -11.50
N ASN A 89 22.71 28.35 -10.56
CA ASN A 89 22.37 29.76 -10.74
C ASN A 89 23.10 30.40 -11.94
N ASP A 90 24.16 29.76 -12.44
CA ASP A 90 24.87 30.13 -13.65
C ASP A 90 24.21 29.64 -14.95
N ARG A 91 23.05 28.98 -14.87
CA ARG A 91 22.26 28.38 -15.97
C ARG A 91 22.82 27.10 -16.60
N LYS A 92 24.01 26.63 -16.21
CA LYS A 92 24.49 25.34 -16.73
C LYS A 92 23.83 24.21 -15.95
N SER A 93 23.50 23.15 -16.68
CA SER A 93 23.02 21.90 -16.13
C SER A 93 24.15 20.89 -16.01
N PHE A 94 24.11 20.12 -14.94
CA PHE A 94 24.97 18.96 -14.72
C PHE A 94 24.14 17.83 -14.12
N PHE A 95 24.70 16.62 -14.09
CA PHE A 95 23.99 15.46 -13.55
C PHE A 95 24.42 15.15 -12.11
N GLY A 96 23.48 14.75 -11.27
CA GLY A 96 23.74 14.23 -9.93
C GLY A 96 22.89 13.00 -9.66
N VAL A 97 23.46 12.03 -8.94
CA VAL A 97 22.76 10.78 -8.61
C VAL A 97 22.13 10.92 -7.23
N ALA A 98 20.82 10.70 -7.14
CA ALA A 98 20.09 10.60 -5.89
C ALA A 98 19.56 9.18 -5.68
N LYS A 99 19.59 8.69 -4.43
CA LYS A 99 19.16 7.34 -4.05
C LYS A 99 18.02 7.41 -3.04
N SER A 100 17.01 6.57 -3.22
CA SER A 100 15.97 6.24 -2.23
C SER A 100 15.84 4.73 -2.07
N ASP A 101 15.39 4.28 -0.90
CA ASP A 101 15.09 2.87 -0.63
C ASP A 101 13.64 2.49 -0.93
N ASN A 102 12.75 3.46 -1.22
CA ASN A 102 11.31 3.21 -1.45
C ASN A 102 10.73 3.84 -2.74
N GLY A 103 11.46 4.75 -3.38
CA GLY A 103 11.06 5.35 -4.67
C GLY A 103 10.08 6.53 -4.60
N ILE A 104 9.58 6.90 -3.41
CA ILE A 104 8.60 7.99 -3.24
C ILE A 104 9.04 9.13 -2.31
N ASP A 105 10.01 8.87 -1.42
CA ASP A 105 10.66 9.86 -0.55
C ASP A 105 12.07 9.44 -0.15
N GLY A 106 12.74 10.23 0.68
CA GLY A 106 14.05 9.90 1.22
C GLY A 106 15.15 9.87 0.17
N PHE A 107 15.04 10.68 -0.89
CA PHE A 107 16.08 10.79 -1.90
C PHE A 107 17.25 11.64 -1.38
N HIS A 108 18.44 11.03 -1.36
CA HIS A 108 19.69 11.70 -1.02
C HIS A 108 20.65 11.66 -2.20
N PHE A 109 21.25 12.81 -2.53
CA PHE A 109 22.35 12.85 -3.50
C PHE A 109 23.58 12.11 -2.96
N LEU A 110 24.30 11.43 -3.85
CA LEU A 110 25.64 10.91 -3.56
C LEU A 110 26.61 12.06 -3.26
N ASP A 111 27.78 11.73 -2.73
CA ASP A 111 28.76 12.73 -2.22
C ASP A 111 29.15 13.80 -3.26
N TYR A 112 29.24 13.42 -4.54
CA TYR A 112 29.66 14.27 -5.65
C TYR A 112 28.69 14.17 -6.84
N PRO A 113 28.53 15.24 -7.63
CA PRO A 113 27.84 15.17 -8.91
C PRO A 113 28.63 14.31 -9.91
N ILE A 114 28.01 13.96 -11.02
CA ILE A 114 28.66 13.22 -12.10
C ILE A 114 29.66 14.14 -12.81
N LEU A 115 30.93 13.75 -12.79
CA LEU A 115 31.95 14.34 -13.63
C LEU A 115 32.03 13.57 -14.95
N LEU A 116 31.55 14.17 -16.03
CA LEU A 116 31.66 13.60 -17.37
C LEU A 116 33.08 13.82 -17.94
N PRO A 117 33.67 12.81 -18.61
CA PRO A 117 34.88 13.03 -19.40
C PRO A 117 34.66 14.07 -20.52
N ASP A 118 35.56 15.06 -20.62
CA ASP A 118 35.54 16.13 -21.62
C ASP A 118 36.07 15.64 -22.99
N THR A 119 35.30 14.78 -23.65
CA THR A 119 35.60 14.29 -25.02
C THR A 119 34.98 15.17 -26.12
N CYS A 120 34.04 16.07 -25.76
CA CYS A 120 33.36 16.97 -26.68
C CYS A 120 33.51 18.43 -26.20
N LYS A 121 34.65 19.07 -26.52
CA LYS A 121 35.03 20.38 -25.97
C LYS A 121 34.09 21.54 -26.28
N GLU A 122 33.28 21.42 -27.32
CA GLU A 122 32.31 22.44 -27.74
C GLU A 122 30.98 22.33 -26.96
N GLU A 123 30.81 21.25 -26.17
CA GLU A 123 29.63 21.01 -25.33
C GLU A 123 29.56 22.06 -24.21
N THR A 124 28.55 22.93 -24.29
CA THR A 124 28.32 23.97 -23.30
C THR A 124 27.38 23.50 -22.20
N ASN A 125 26.42 22.62 -22.52
CA ASN A 125 25.42 22.14 -21.58
C ASN A 125 25.03 20.68 -21.85
N VAL A 126 24.69 19.96 -20.79
CA VAL A 126 24.21 18.57 -20.85
C VAL A 126 22.93 18.40 -20.05
N TYR A 127 21.95 17.68 -20.61
CA TYR A 127 20.65 17.57 -19.95
C TYR A 127 19.80 16.38 -20.38
N ASP A 128 18.80 16.10 -19.55
CA ASP A 128 17.72 15.14 -19.77
C ASP A 128 18.23 13.72 -20.10
N MET A 129 19.10 13.16 -19.24
CA MET A 129 19.59 11.80 -19.41
C MET A 129 18.46 10.77 -19.26
N ARG A 130 18.46 9.73 -20.10
CA ARG A 130 17.66 8.50 -19.96
C ARG A 130 18.60 7.34 -19.65
N LEU A 131 18.24 6.52 -18.68
CA LEU A 131 19.05 5.41 -18.20
C LEU A 131 18.51 4.07 -18.68
N THR A 132 19.27 3.39 -19.51
CA THR A 132 18.92 2.07 -20.04
C THR A 132 19.86 1.02 -19.46
N LYS A 133 19.33 0.11 -18.64
CA LYS A 133 20.00 -1.15 -18.32
C LYS A 133 19.90 -2.05 -19.54
N HIS A 134 20.95 -2.09 -20.36
CA HIS A 134 20.95 -2.83 -21.60
C HIS A 134 21.37 -4.28 -21.37
N GLU A 135 20.91 -5.20 -22.21
CA GLU A 135 21.23 -6.63 -22.08
C GLU A 135 22.72 -6.97 -22.33
N ASP A 136 23.52 -6.00 -22.80
CA ASP A 136 24.98 -6.14 -22.97
C ASP A 136 25.75 -6.05 -21.64
N GLY A 137 25.04 -5.73 -20.54
CA GLY A 137 25.59 -5.65 -19.20
C GLY A 137 26.03 -4.24 -18.75
N TYR A 138 25.77 -3.20 -19.54
CA TYR A 138 25.99 -1.80 -19.15
C TYR A 138 24.68 -1.08 -18.79
N VAL A 139 24.82 -0.03 -17.99
CA VAL A 139 23.82 1.03 -17.87
C VAL A 139 24.26 2.18 -18.76
N TYR A 140 23.50 2.46 -19.81
CA TYR A 140 23.73 3.60 -20.69
C TYR A 140 22.96 4.83 -20.22
N GLY A 141 23.62 5.99 -20.28
CA GLY A 141 23.00 7.29 -20.17
C GLY A 141 22.99 7.97 -21.54
N ILE A 142 21.81 8.16 -22.12
CA ILE A 142 21.63 8.92 -23.36
C ILE A 142 21.06 10.29 -23.01
N PHE A 143 21.73 11.37 -23.41
CA PHE A 143 21.38 12.74 -23.01
C PHE A 143 21.55 13.72 -24.15
N CYS A 144 21.03 14.94 -23.99
CA CYS A 144 21.23 16.01 -24.94
C CYS A 144 22.57 16.69 -24.69
N SER A 145 23.42 16.72 -25.71
CA SER A 145 24.69 17.45 -25.80
C SER A 145 24.44 18.73 -26.58
N GLU A 146 24.48 19.88 -25.90
CA GLU A 146 24.20 21.19 -26.52
C GLU A 146 25.49 21.99 -26.70
N SER A 147 25.67 22.51 -27.91
CA SER A 147 26.80 23.36 -28.29
C SER A 147 26.32 24.59 -29.04
N LYS A 148 27.17 25.63 -29.10
CA LYS A 148 26.89 26.84 -29.86
C LYS A 148 26.81 26.53 -31.35
N ASP A 149 25.80 27.04 -32.06
CA ASP A 149 25.84 27.07 -33.52
C ASP A 149 26.79 28.18 -33.98
N THR A 150 27.98 27.79 -34.44
CA THR A 150 29.03 28.71 -34.89
C THR A 150 28.79 29.26 -36.29
N ASN A 151 27.78 28.75 -37.01
CA ASN A 151 27.37 29.29 -38.31
C ASN A 151 26.34 30.42 -38.18
N SER A 152 25.80 30.64 -36.99
CA SER A 152 24.80 31.68 -36.72
C SER A 152 25.36 32.81 -35.84
N MET A 153 25.07 34.05 -36.23
CA MET A 153 25.39 35.25 -35.44
C MET A 153 24.42 35.46 -34.27
N ASP A 154 23.27 34.77 -34.25
CA ASP A 154 22.33 34.80 -33.13
C ASP A 154 22.94 34.05 -31.95
N LEU A 155 23.19 34.74 -30.83
CA LEU A 155 23.81 34.14 -29.65
C LEU A 155 23.00 32.98 -29.05
N SER A 156 21.69 32.92 -29.29
CA SER A 156 20.81 31.86 -28.81
C SER A 156 20.75 30.62 -29.72
N ALA A 157 21.25 30.72 -30.96
CA ALA A 157 21.30 29.57 -31.87
C ALA A 157 22.28 28.50 -31.35
N ALA A 158 21.81 27.26 -31.27
CA ALA A 158 22.52 26.13 -30.71
C ALA A 158 22.32 24.88 -31.57
N ASN A 159 23.20 23.91 -31.42
CA ASN A 159 23.08 22.57 -32.01
C ASN A 159 22.88 21.54 -30.91
N ALA A 160 21.90 20.66 -31.09
CA ALA A 160 21.64 19.54 -30.20
C ALA A 160 22.05 18.20 -30.84
N ALA A 161 22.92 17.48 -30.14
CA ALA A 161 23.30 16.09 -30.44
C ALA A 161 22.88 15.16 -29.29
N ALA A 162 22.89 13.85 -29.53
CA ALA A 162 22.67 12.87 -28.48
C ALA A 162 24.01 12.33 -27.96
N GLY A 163 24.38 12.73 -26.75
CA GLY A 163 25.55 12.22 -26.04
C GLY A 163 25.28 10.84 -25.44
N ILE A 164 26.32 10.01 -25.41
CA ILE A 164 26.25 8.63 -24.93
C ILE A 164 27.31 8.43 -23.84
N VAL A 165 26.87 7.99 -22.67
CA VAL A 165 27.77 7.50 -21.62
C VAL A 165 27.36 6.10 -21.19
N ARG A 166 28.29 5.32 -20.63
CA ARG A 166 27.98 4.04 -20.00
C ARG A 166 28.65 3.90 -18.64
N THR A 167 28.05 3.10 -17.78
CA THR A 167 28.53 2.79 -16.43
C THR A 167 28.06 1.41 -15.99
N LYS A 168 28.65 0.91 -14.90
CA LYS A 168 28.18 -0.28 -14.17
C LYS A 168 27.80 0.00 -12.72
N ASP A 169 28.07 1.21 -12.23
CA ASP A 169 27.94 1.56 -10.81
C ASP A 169 27.33 2.95 -10.54
N LEU A 170 26.99 3.70 -11.60
CA LEU A 170 26.49 5.09 -11.56
C LEU A 170 27.51 6.11 -10.99
N LYS A 171 28.75 5.71 -10.75
CA LYS A 171 29.83 6.56 -10.22
C LYS A 171 30.90 6.83 -11.26
N HIS A 172 31.35 5.78 -11.94
CA HIS A 172 32.35 5.87 -12.99
C HIS A 172 31.66 5.84 -14.35
N TRP A 173 31.87 6.88 -15.14
CA TRP A 173 31.20 7.07 -16.43
C TRP A 173 32.24 7.12 -17.54
N GLU A 174 32.03 6.29 -18.56
CA GLU A 174 32.76 6.34 -19.81
C GLU A 174 31.93 7.13 -20.82
N ARG A 175 32.53 8.15 -21.46
CA ARG A 175 31.89 8.95 -22.50
C ARG A 175 32.27 8.39 -23.87
N LEU A 176 31.26 7.99 -24.64
CA LEU A 176 31.41 7.50 -26.01
C LEU A 176 31.18 8.64 -27.01
N ASP A 177 31.31 8.36 -28.30
CA ASP A 177 30.99 9.33 -29.35
C ASP A 177 29.50 9.72 -29.27
N ASN A 178 29.21 10.97 -29.60
CA ASN A 178 27.83 11.40 -29.79
C ASN A 178 27.20 10.58 -30.95
N LEU A 179 25.94 10.22 -30.81
CA LEU A 179 25.18 9.56 -31.87
C LEU A 179 25.16 10.45 -33.13
N ARG A 180 25.50 9.86 -34.27
CA ARG A 180 25.38 10.52 -35.58
C ARG A 180 24.19 9.97 -36.36
N THR A 181 23.24 10.83 -36.70
CA THR A 181 22.16 10.51 -37.65
C THR A 181 22.50 11.06 -39.03
N LEU A 182 22.38 10.25 -40.08
CA LEU A 182 22.76 10.68 -41.44
C LEU A 182 21.69 11.53 -42.12
N GLN A 183 20.42 11.34 -41.74
CA GLN A 183 19.26 11.98 -42.39
C GLN A 183 18.66 13.11 -41.56
N SER A 184 19.18 13.36 -40.36
CA SER A 184 18.76 14.46 -39.49
C SER A 184 19.98 15.21 -38.95
N PRO A 185 20.05 16.55 -39.07
CA PRO A 185 21.18 17.33 -38.60
C PRO A 185 21.23 17.47 -37.07
N GLN A 186 20.09 17.38 -36.39
CA GLN A 186 19.99 17.51 -34.93
C GLN A 186 19.13 16.40 -34.32
N GLN A 187 19.40 16.10 -33.04
CA GLN A 187 18.67 15.09 -32.27
C GLN A 187 18.46 15.55 -30.82
N ARG A 188 17.25 15.31 -30.30
CA ARG A 188 16.91 15.46 -28.88
C ARG A 188 15.99 14.34 -28.46
N ASN A 189 15.93 14.05 -27.15
CA ASN A 189 15.06 13.01 -26.60
C ASN A 189 15.36 11.61 -27.15
N VAL A 190 16.63 11.34 -27.45
CA VAL A 190 17.07 10.02 -27.89
C VAL A 190 17.07 9.06 -26.70
N VAL A 191 16.57 7.84 -26.92
CA VAL A 191 16.46 6.81 -25.90
C VAL A 191 16.95 5.48 -26.46
N LEU A 192 17.84 4.81 -25.74
CA LEU A 192 18.28 3.46 -26.08
C LEU A 192 17.23 2.44 -25.63
N HIS A 193 16.81 1.58 -26.54
CA HIS A 193 16.00 0.40 -26.25
C HIS A 193 16.81 -0.59 -25.41
N PRO A 194 16.23 -1.26 -24.38
CA PRO A 194 17.01 -2.12 -23.47
C PRO A 194 17.47 -3.46 -24.08
N GLU A 195 16.94 -3.83 -25.24
CA GLU A 195 17.26 -5.09 -25.92
C GLU A 195 17.81 -4.81 -27.33
N PHE A 196 18.64 -5.72 -27.82
CA PHE A 196 19.06 -5.79 -29.21
C PHE A 196 17.86 -6.08 -30.10
N VAL A 197 17.77 -5.36 -31.21
CA VAL A 197 16.79 -5.64 -32.27
C VAL A 197 17.57 -6.07 -33.51
N HIS A 198 17.33 -7.32 -33.93
CA HIS A 198 18.08 -7.96 -35.01
C HIS A 198 19.61 -7.95 -34.79
N GLY A 199 20.03 -8.09 -33.52
CA GLY A 199 21.44 -8.09 -33.12
C GLY A 199 22.10 -6.71 -33.07
N LYS A 200 21.32 -5.63 -33.20
CA LYS A 200 21.80 -4.24 -33.23
C LYS A 200 21.21 -3.43 -32.08
N TYR A 201 21.91 -2.39 -31.65
CA TYR A 201 21.37 -1.44 -30.71
C TYR A 201 20.23 -0.67 -31.36
N ALA A 202 19.09 -0.56 -30.68
CA ALA A 202 17.93 0.14 -31.20
C ALA A 202 17.69 1.45 -30.43
N PHE A 203 17.43 2.52 -31.15
CA PHE A 203 17.19 3.84 -30.57
C PHE A 203 15.81 4.35 -30.96
N TYR A 204 15.16 5.02 -30.02
CA TYR A 204 14.07 5.93 -30.30
C TYR A 204 14.66 7.32 -30.44
N THR A 205 14.45 7.95 -31.59
CA THR A 205 15.05 9.23 -31.97
C THR A 205 13.98 10.31 -32.10
N ARG A 206 14.38 11.54 -32.37
CA ARG A 206 13.46 12.61 -32.77
C ARG A 206 14.18 13.51 -33.77
N PRO A 207 14.09 13.22 -35.08
CA PRO A 207 14.75 14.01 -36.11
C PRO A 207 14.22 15.45 -36.13
N MET A 208 15.11 16.41 -36.34
CA MET A 208 14.83 17.84 -36.32
C MET A 208 15.69 18.61 -37.31
N ASP A 209 15.07 19.59 -37.98
CA ASP A 209 15.78 20.53 -38.84
C ASP A 209 16.46 21.66 -38.04
N ASP A 210 15.91 22.03 -36.88
CA ASP A 210 16.35 23.15 -36.02
C ASP A 210 16.39 22.76 -34.53
N PHE A 211 16.98 23.59 -33.67
CA PHE A 211 17.12 23.36 -32.23
C PHE A 211 15.78 23.40 -31.48
N ILE A 212 14.90 24.33 -31.87
CA ILE A 212 13.57 24.47 -31.29
C ILE A 212 12.58 23.81 -32.22
N GLU A 213 12.44 24.26 -33.46
CA GLU A 213 11.44 23.74 -34.39
C GLU A 213 11.84 22.36 -34.95
N THR A 214 10.88 21.44 -35.05
CA THR A 214 11.19 20.10 -35.59
C THR A 214 11.30 20.10 -37.11
N GLY A 215 10.83 21.15 -37.79
CA GLY A 215 10.76 21.21 -39.26
C GLY A 215 10.06 19.99 -39.85
N SER A 216 10.77 19.30 -40.75
CA SER A 216 10.36 18.08 -41.45
C SER A 216 10.16 16.85 -40.55
N GLY A 217 10.69 16.85 -39.32
CA GLY A 217 10.62 15.74 -38.38
C GLY A 217 9.18 15.33 -38.02
N GLY A 218 8.75 14.13 -38.45
CA GLY A 218 7.35 13.70 -38.36
C GLY A 218 6.89 13.19 -36.98
N GLY A 219 7.81 12.89 -36.07
CA GLY A 219 7.48 12.29 -34.78
C GLY A 219 8.68 11.67 -34.07
N ILE A 220 8.42 10.66 -33.24
CA ILE A 220 9.45 9.80 -32.64
C ILE A 220 9.93 8.81 -33.70
N GLY A 221 11.23 8.79 -34.01
CA GLY A 221 11.84 7.84 -34.93
C GLY A 221 12.30 6.56 -34.23
N PHE A 222 12.51 5.50 -35.00
CA PHE A 222 13.15 4.26 -34.59
C PHE A 222 14.31 3.97 -35.55
N GLY A 223 15.52 3.81 -35.01
CA GLY A 223 16.73 3.56 -35.80
C GLY A 223 17.60 2.49 -35.17
N LEU A 224 18.36 1.78 -36.00
CA LEU A 224 19.27 0.73 -35.58
C LEU A 224 20.73 1.16 -35.78
N CYS A 225 21.58 0.72 -34.86
CA CYS A 225 23.01 0.98 -34.87
C CYS A 225 23.79 -0.29 -34.54
N GLU A 226 24.84 -0.58 -35.32
CA GLU A 226 25.69 -1.77 -35.15
C GLU A 226 26.61 -1.67 -33.93
N ASP A 227 27.22 -0.50 -33.73
CA ASP A 227 28.27 -0.27 -32.74
C ASP A 227 27.91 0.91 -31.85
N MET A 228 27.95 0.70 -30.53
CA MET A 228 27.63 1.74 -29.55
C MET A 228 28.80 2.71 -29.32
N GLU A 229 30.04 2.31 -29.58
CA GLU A 229 31.22 3.17 -29.39
C GLU A 229 31.31 4.23 -30.49
N HIS A 230 30.84 3.90 -31.69
CA HIS A 230 30.76 4.79 -32.85
C HIS A 230 29.34 4.81 -33.43
N ALA A 231 28.38 5.25 -32.61
CA ALA A 231 26.97 5.11 -32.94
C ALA A 231 26.55 5.93 -34.18
N VAL A 232 26.06 5.23 -35.21
CA VAL A 232 25.54 5.83 -36.45
C VAL A 232 24.19 5.20 -36.82
N ILE A 233 23.20 6.05 -37.06
CA ILE A 233 21.89 5.66 -37.61
C ILE A 233 21.74 6.30 -38.99
N ASP A 234 21.37 5.47 -39.97
CA ASP A 234 21.00 5.94 -41.31
C ASP A 234 19.49 6.19 -41.40
N GLU A 235 18.70 5.12 -41.35
CA GLU A 235 17.24 5.18 -41.48
C GLU A 235 16.54 5.35 -40.11
N GLU A 236 15.57 6.27 -40.06
CA GLU A 236 14.72 6.54 -38.90
C GLU A 236 13.24 6.31 -39.26
N ILE A 237 12.65 5.22 -38.78
CA ILE A 237 11.24 4.88 -39.03
C ILE A 237 10.35 5.64 -38.04
N ILE A 238 9.47 6.51 -38.53
CA ILE A 238 8.58 7.28 -37.65
C ILE A 238 7.50 6.38 -37.02
N THR A 239 7.53 6.33 -35.69
CA THR A 239 6.62 5.59 -34.81
C THR A 239 5.40 6.45 -34.42
N SER A 240 5.35 7.02 -33.21
CA SER A 240 4.32 7.97 -32.77
C SER A 240 4.49 9.32 -33.48
N LYS A 241 3.47 9.69 -34.26
CA LYS A 241 3.47 10.84 -35.15
C LYS A 241 2.91 12.09 -34.48
N ARG A 242 3.41 13.26 -34.89
CA ARG A 242 2.72 14.53 -34.65
C ARG A 242 1.40 14.55 -35.43
N LYS A 243 0.34 15.04 -34.81
CA LYS A 243 -1.00 15.11 -35.42
C LYS A 243 -1.59 16.49 -35.15
N TYR A 244 -2.16 17.11 -36.19
CA TYR A 244 -2.82 18.42 -36.05
C TYR A 244 -3.95 18.37 -35.02
N HIS A 245 -4.03 19.40 -34.19
CA HIS A 245 -5.04 19.58 -33.14
C HIS A 245 -5.05 18.47 -32.06
N THR A 246 -3.95 17.74 -31.91
CA THR A 246 -3.74 16.84 -30.77
C THR A 246 -2.75 17.44 -29.77
N ILE A 247 -2.46 16.71 -28.70
CA ILE A 247 -1.42 17.10 -27.73
C ILE A 247 0.01 17.03 -28.30
N THR A 248 0.23 16.41 -29.46
CA THR A 248 1.55 16.25 -30.11
C THR A 248 1.75 17.18 -31.31
N GLU A 249 0.84 18.15 -31.53
CA GLU A 249 0.75 18.98 -32.73
C GLU A 249 2.07 19.67 -33.10
N ALA A 250 2.66 20.40 -32.15
CA ALA A 250 3.88 21.15 -32.42
C ALA A 250 5.07 20.20 -32.47
N LYS A 251 5.23 19.37 -31.42
CA LYS A 251 6.35 18.44 -31.22
C LYS A 251 5.91 17.26 -30.36
N ASN A 252 6.64 16.16 -30.47
CA ASN A 252 6.67 15.10 -29.47
C ASN A 252 8.09 14.54 -29.36
N GLY A 253 8.32 13.65 -28.40
CA GLY A 253 9.60 12.98 -28.19
C GLY A 253 9.49 11.89 -27.12
N ALA A 254 10.40 10.92 -27.17
CA ALA A 254 10.47 9.88 -26.15
C ALA A 254 10.77 10.49 -24.77
N GLY A 255 10.16 9.90 -23.74
CA GLY A 255 10.34 10.31 -22.36
C GLY A 255 11.23 9.31 -21.64
N ALA A 256 10.61 8.42 -20.87
CA ALA A 256 11.27 7.34 -20.16
C ALA A 256 11.66 6.18 -21.12
N VAL A 257 12.58 5.32 -20.66
CA VAL A 257 12.90 4.07 -21.35
C VAL A 257 11.64 3.20 -21.46
N PRO A 258 11.35 2.58 -22.62
CA PRO A 258 10.14 1.79 -22.78
C PRO A 258 10.08 0.59 -21.82
N ILE A 259 8.90 0.36 -21.25
CA ILE A 259 8.65 -0.71 -20.30
C ILE A 259 8.15 -1.94 -21.07
N LYS A 260 8.85 -3.08 -20.94
CA LYS A 260 8.42 -4.34 -21.55
C LYS A 260 7.18 -4.87 -20.83
N THR A 261 6.15 -5.26 -21.58
CA THR A 261 4.93 -5.89 -21.04
C THR A 261 4.52 -7.09 -21.89
N PRO A 262 3.60 -7.95 -21.41
CA PRO A 262 3.10 -9.06 -22.22
C PRO A 262 2.39 -8.66 -23.53
N LYS A 263 1.90 -7.40 -23.64
CA LYS A 263 1.18 -6.92 -24.83
C LYS A 263 2.02 -6.04 -25.77
N GLY A 264 3.23 -5.64 -25.38
CA GLY A 264 4.00 -4.63 -26.11
C GLY A 264 5.00 -3.87 -25.25
N TRP A 265 5.80 -3.04 -25.89
CA TRP A 265 6.63 -2.04 -25.22
C TRP A 265 5.81 -0.79 -24.94
N ILE A 266 5.56 -0.47 -23.67
CA ILE A 266 4.86 0.76 -23.30
C ILE A 266 5.85 1.91 -23.23
N HIS A 267 5.57 2.95 -23.99
CA HIS A 267 6.31 4.21 -24.04
C HIS A 267 5.61 5.25 -23.18
N ILE A 268 6.36 5.96 -22.35
CA ILE A 268 5.89 7.14 -21.63
C ILE A 268 6.63 8.34 -22.23
N ALA A 269 5.94 9.12 -23.06
CA ALA A 269 6.49 10.15 -23.93
C ALA A 269 5.90 11.53 -23.60
N HIS A 270 6.39 12.59 -24.26
CA HIS A 270 5.83 13.93 -24.10
C HIS A 270 5.28 14.47 -25.42
N GLY A 271 4.16 15.19 -25.34
CA GLY A 271 3.54 15.93 -26.42
C GLY A 271 3.58 17.43 -26.16
N VAL A 272 3.77 18.21 -27.21
CA VAL A 272 3.83 19.67 -27.19
C VAL A 272 2.83 20.24 -28.17
N ARG A 273 2.09 21.26 -27.72
CA ARG A 273 1.32 22.15 -28.59
C ARG A 273 1.59 23.61 -28.26
N ASN A 274 1.43 24.49 -29.25
CA ASN A 274 1.52 25.92 -28.99
C ASN A 274 0.22 26.46 -28.37
N THR A 275 0.33 27.50 -27.55
CA THR A 275 -0.79 28.19 -26.92
C THR A 275 -0.54 29.70 -26.93
N ALA A 276 -1.53 30.50 -26.54
CA ALA A 276 -1.34 31.94 -26.37
C ALA A 276 -0.26 32.31 -25.32
N ALA A 277 0.04 31.41 -24.37
CA ALA A 277 1.06 31.60 -23.35
C ALA A 277 2.39 30.89 -23.70
N GLY A 278 2.58 30.46 -24.95
CA GLY A 278 3.73 29.67 -25.40
C GLY A 278 3.47 28.16 -25.41
N LEU A 279 4.54 27.37 -25.47
CA LEU A 279 4.48 25.92 -25.59
C LEU A 279 3.95 25.27 -24.31
N ARG A 280 3.02 24.33 -24.47
CA ARG A 280 2.51 23.50 -23.38
C ARG A 280 2.99 22.07 -23.55
N TYR A 281 3.59 21.51 -22.50
CA TYR A 281 4.08 20.14 -22.47
C TYR A 281 3.20 19.27 -21.58
N VAL A 282 2.86 18.08 -22.07
CA VAL A 282 2.12 17.05 -21.35
C VAL A 282 2.78 15.69 -21.59
N ILE A 283 2.57 14.74 -20.70
CA ILE A 283 3.02 13.35 -20.84
C ILE A 283 1.88 12.51 -21.39
N TYR A 284 2.18 11.64 -22.35
CA TYR A 284 1.26 10.66 -22.93
C TYR A 284 1.92 9.29 -22.98
N ALA A 285 1.15 8.26 -23.31
CA ALA A 285 1.67 6.90 -23.47
C ALA A 285 1.18 6.29 -24.78
N PHE A 286 1.95 5.34 -25.31
CA PHE A 286 1.60 4.50 -26.46
C PHE A 286 2.33 3.17 -26.33
N ALA A 287 1.96 2.15 -27.10
CA ALA A 287 2.66 0.87 -27.14
C ALA A 287 3.17 0.53 -28.54
N THR A 288 4.36 -0.08 -28.59
CA THR A 288 4.90 -0.71 -29.82
C THR A 288 4.97 -2.23 -29.69
N ASP A 289 5.03 -2.92 -30.82
CA ASP A 289 5.08 -4.38 -30.89
C ASP A 289 6.36 -4.93 -30.25
N LEU A 290 6.27 -6.10 -29.59
CA LEU A 290 7.43 -6.73 -28.94
C LEU A 290 8.51 -7.18 -29.93
N ASN A 291 8.10 -7.68 -31.10
CA ASN A 291 9.00 -8.23 -32.11
C ASN A 291 9.41 -7.18 -33.13
N ASP A 292 8.56 -6.18 -33.37
CA ASP A 292 8.86 -5.02 -34.21
C ASP A 292 8.63 -3.72 -33.43
N PRO A 293 9.63 -3.27 -32.64
CA PRO A 293 9.47 -2.08 -31.78
C PRO A 293 9.28 -0.77 -32.55
N SER A 294 9.42 -0.77 -33.89
CA SER A 294 9.10 0.38 -34.74
C SER A 294 7.59 0.57 -34.95
N LYS A 295 6.78 -0.47 -34.72
CA LYS A 295 5.35 -0.47 -35.04
C LYS A 295 4.49 -0.13 -33.82
N VAL A 296 3.77 0.99 -33.90
CA VAL A 296 2.75 1.35 -32.89
C VAL A 296 1.54 0.42 -32.99
N ILE A 297 1.14 -0.16 -31.85
CA ILE A 297 0.02 -1.11 -31.74
C ILE A 297 -1.12 -0.61 -30.84
N ALA A 298 -0.88 0.44 -30.04
CA ALA A 298 -1.90 1.15 -29.29
C ALA A 298 -1.45 2.59 -29.02
N GLU A 299 -2.33 3.57 -29.22
CA GLU A 299 -2.06 4.98 -28.95
C GLU A 299 -3.35 5.66 -28.43
N PRO A 300 -3.58 5.68 -27.10
CA PRO A 300 -4.79 6.24 -26.50
C PRO A 300 -4.93 7.74 -26.78
N SER A 301 -6.18 8.23 -26.82
CA SER A 301 -6.46 9.65 -27.02
C SER A 301 -5.99 10.51 -25.84
N GLY A 302 -5.31 11.62 -26.15
CA GLY A 302 -4.98 12.66 -25.18
C GLY A 302 -3.76 12.35 -24.30
N LEU A 303 -3.76 12.89 -23.08
CA LEU A 303 -2.61 12.87 -22.17
C LEU A 303 -2.79 11.82 -21.06
N LEU A 304 -1.66 11.32 -20.55
CA LEU A 304 -1.57 10.56 -19.29
C LEU A 304 -1.40 11.53 -18.11
N ILE A 305 -0.38 12.41 -18.15
CA ILE A 305 -0.09 13.39 -17.09
C ILE A 305 -0.04 14.79 -17.70
N GLY A 306 -0.73 15.74 -17.09
CA GLY A 306 -0.65 17.16 -17.43
C GLY A 306 -0.48 17.99 -16.16
N PRO A 307 0.05 19.24 -16.26
CA PRO A 307 0.33 20.05 -15.09
C PRO A 307 -0.94 20.34 -14.28
N ARG A 308 -0.92 20.09 -12.97
CA ARG A 308 -1.99 20.37 -11.99
C ARG A 308 -1.46 21.10 -10.75
N GLY A 309 -2.30 21.93 -10.13
CA GLY A 309 -1.92 22.66 -8.91
C GLY A 309 -0.61 23.45 -9.08
N GLU A 310 0.32 23.25 -8.15
CA GLU A 310 1.65 23.87 -8.17
C GLU A 310 2.54 23.45 -9.35
N GLU A 311 2.26 22.32 -10.00
CA GLU A 311 3.02 21.84 -11.17
C GLU A 311 2.95 22.83 -12.34
N ARG A 312 1.94 23.72 -12.37
CA ARG A 312 1.73 24.69 -13.44
C ARG A 312 2.78 25.80 -13.46
N ILE A 313 3.42 26.10 -12.33
CA ILE A 313 4.26 27.29 -12.16
C ILE A 313 5.69 26.91 -11.80
N GLY A 314 6.61 27.56 -12.49
CA GLY A 314 8.06 27.43 -12.37
C GLY A 314 8.74 28.22 -13.48
N ASP A 315 10.05 28.04 -13.62
CA ASP A 315 10.89 28.75 -14.58
C ASP A 315 10.34 28.65 -16.01
N VAL A 316 9.93 27.45 -16.42
CA VAL A 316 9.22 27.22 -17.68
C VAL A 316 7.83 26.67 -17.38
N SER A 317 6.94 27.58 -17.01
CA SER A 317 5.57 27.25 -16.58
C SER A 317 4.79 26.42 -17.62
N ASN A 318 3.77 25.69 -17.16
CA ASN A 318 2.86 24.89 -17.99
C ASN A 318 3.51 23.65 -18.65
N VAL A 319 4.55 23.11 -18.01
CA VAL A 319 5.30 21.93 -18.45
C VAL A 319 5.19 20.79 -17.44
N VAL A 320 4.92 19.58 -17.91
CA VAL A 320 5.35 18.34 -17.24
C VAL A 320 6.16 17.50 -18.21
N PHE A 321 7.23 16.88 -17.73
CA PHE A 321 8.19 16.15 -18.55
C PHE A 321 8.73 14.94 -17.80
N THR A 322 8.98 13.82 -18.48
CA THR A 322 9.57 12.63 -17.86
C THR A 322 10.64 12.05 -18.75
N ASN A 323 11.71 11.57 -18.12
CA ASN A 323 12.78 10.83 -18.74
C ASN A 323 13.26 9.64 -17.88
N GLY A 324 12.47 9.30 -16.85
CA GLY A 324 12.72 8.20 -15.95
C GLY A 324 11.43 7.58 -15.46
N ALA A 325 11.29 6.28 -15.66
CA ALA A 325 10.29 5.46 -14.99
C ALA A 325 10.96 4.16 -14.54
N ILE A 326 10.51 3.63 -13.41
CA ILE A 326 10.96 2.34 -12.88
C ILE A 326 9.74 1.42 -12.81
N ALA A 327 9.82 0.27 -13.46
CA ALA A 327 8.88 -0.83 -13.24
C ALA A 327 9.63 -1.91 -12.46
N ASN A 328 9.20 -2.18 -11.22
CA ASN A 328 9.87 -3.14 -10.35
C ASN A 328 9.32 -4.57 -10.56
N GLU A 329 9.95 -5.55 -9.93
CA GLU A 329 9.57 -6.97 -10.05
C GLU A 329 8.16 -7.28 -9.50
N LYS A 330 7.62 -6.43 -8.63
CA LYS A 330 6.25 -6.55 -8.10
C LYS A 330 5.19 -6.03 -9.07
N GLY A 331 5.60 -5.46 -10.21
CA GLY A 331 4.71 -4.84 -11.19
C GLY A 331 4.25 -3.43 -10.82
N GLU A 332 4.86 -2.81 -9.80
CA GLU A 332 4.66 -1.40 -9.47
C GLU A 332 5.47 -0.52 -10.42
N VAL A 333 4.91 0.63 -10.80
CA VAL A 333 5.53 1.57 -11.73
C VAL A 333 5.62 2.95 -11.09
N PHE A 334 6.84 3.48 -11.04
CA PHE A 334 7.17 4.81 -10.52
C PHE A 334 7.56 5.71 -11.69
N ILE A 335 6.71 6.65 -12.04
CA ILE A 335 6.93 7.62 -13.12
C ILE A 335 7.51 8.88 -12.50
N TYR A 336 8.79 9.16 -12.73
CA TYR A 336 9.43 10.38 -12.25
C TYR A 336 9.26 11.48 -13.28
N TYR A 337 8.52 12.51 -12.93
CA TYR A 337 8.20 13.60 -13.84
C TYR A 337 8.53 14.95 -13.23
N ALA A 338 9.18 15.79 -13.99
CA ALA A 338 9.40 17.18 -13.65
C ALA A 338 8.14 18.00 -13.87
N SER A 339 8.02 19.09 -13.10
CA SER A 339 7.06 20.16 -13.38
C SER A 339 7.76 21.49 -13.58
N SER A 340 7.39 22.19 -14.65
CA SER A 340 7.79 23.55 -14.98
C SER A 340 9.31 23.80 -14.95
N ASP A 341 10.11 22.81 -15.36
CA ASP A 341 11.58 22.83 -15.35
C ASP A 341 12.19 23.27 -13.99
N THR A 342 11.52 22.92 -12.88
CA THR A 342 11.91 23.42 -11.54
C THR A 342 12.15 22.31 -10.51
N ARG A 343 11.29 21.28 -10.51
CA ARG A 343 11.21 20.26 -9.45
C ARG A 343 10.79 18.91 -10.01
N MET A 344 11.20 17.83 -9.34
CA MET A 344 10.84 16.44 -9.67
C MET A 344 9.73 15.91 -8.78
N HIS A 345 8.77 15.22 -9.38
CA HIS A 345 7.67 14.52 -8.73
C HIS A 345 7.72 13.04 -9.04
N VAL A 346 6.90 12.27 -8.34
CA VAL A 346 6.62 10.86 -8.63
C VAL A 346 5.13 10.65 -8.81
N ALA A 347 4.75 9.81 -9.77
CA ALA A 347 3.42 9.23 -9.88
C ALA A 347 3.54 7.71 -9.82
N THR A 348 2.73 7.04 -9.00
CA THR A 348 2.74 5.59 -8.87
C THR A 348 1.55 4.94 -9.57
N THR A 349 1.79 3.86 -10.30
CA THR A 349 0.79 3.02 -10.95
C THR A 349 1.26 1.57 -10.94
N THR A 350 0.59 0.67 -11.67
CA THR A 350 1.05 -0.69 -11.91
C THR A 350 1.17 -0.95 -13.41
N VAL A 351 1.98 -1.94 -13.80
CA VAL A 351 2.09 -2.38 -15.19
C VAL A 351 0.70 -2.74 -15.75
N GLU A 352 -0.14 -3.39 -14.93
CA GLU A 352 -1.51 -3.74 -15.29
C GLU A 352 -2.38 -2.51 -15.58
N LYS A 353 -2.41 -1.53 -14.68
CA LYS A 353 -3.18 -0.28 -14.87
C LYS A 353 -2.69 0.52 -16.07
N LEU A 354 -1.38 0.62 -16.25
CA LEU A 354 -0.80 1.33 -17.39
C LEU A 354 -1.12 0.62 -18.72
N MET A 355 -1.07 -0.71 -18.74
CA MET A 355 -1.48 -1.51 -19.88
C MET A 355 -2.98 -1.37 -20.16
N ASP A 356 -3.85 -1.40 -19.14
CA ASP A 356 -5.27 -1.15 -19.34
C ASP A 356 -5.52 0.26 -19.90
N PHE A 357 -4.88 1.28 -19.34
CA PHE A 357 -4.98 2.64 -19.87
C PHE A 357 -4.60 2.71 -21.37
N VAL A 358 -3.45 2.14 -21.75
CA VAL A 358 -2.94 2.23 -23.12
C VAL A 358 -3.81 1.48 -24.13
N PHE A 359 -4.33 0.31 -23.77
CA PHE A 359 -5.06 -0.55 -24.70
C PHE A 359 -6.59 -0.40 -24.63
N SER A 360 -7.14 0.12 -23.53
CA SER A 360 -8.59 0.24 -23.31
C SER A 360 -9.10 1.68 -23.45
N THR A 361 -8.23 2.69 -23.30
CA THR A 361 -8.63 4.08 -23.57
C THR A 361 -8.84 4.27 -25.07
N PRO A 362 -9.99 4.82 -25.51
CA PRO A 362 -10.25 4.99 -26.93
C PRO A 362 -9.19 5.83 -27.64
N GLU A 363 -8.88 5.46 -28.89
CA GLU A 363 -8.04 6.25 -29.78
C GLU A 363 -8.69 7.60 -30.10
N ASP A 364 -7.86 8.58 -30.49
CA ASP A 364 -8.31 9.93 -30.83
C ASP A 364 -9.06 9.93 -32.18
N PRO A 365 -10.36 10.26 -32.22
CA PRO A 365 -11.11 10.33 -33.47
C PRO A 365 -10.85 11.64 -34.25
N LEU A 366 -9.95 12.51 -33.77
CA LEU A 366 -9.38 13.71 -34.38
C LEU A 366 -10.34 14.90 -34.56
N ARG A 367 -11.64 14.66 -34.64
CA ARG A 367 -12.65 15.69 -34.89
C ARG A 367 -13.63 15.81 -33.74
N SER A 368 -13.95 17.06 -33.37
CA SER A 368 -14.89 17.35 -32.28
C SER A 368 -16.21 16.58 -32.38
N VAL A 369 -16.83 16.50 -33.56
CA VAL A 369 -18.09 15.77 -33.75
C VAL A 369 -17.95 14.28 -33.47
N ASP A 370 -16.81 13.67 -33.81
CA ASP A 370 -16.56 12.25 -33.60
C ASP A 370 -16.11 11.98 -32.15
N CYS A 371 -15.38 12.91 -31.52
CA CYS A 371 -15.13 12.90 -30.07
C CYS A 371 -16.45 12.92 -29.27
N VAL A 372 -17.41 13.76 -29.68
CA VAL A 372 -18.74 13.82 -29.06
C VAL A 372 -19.49 12.51 -29.28
N LYS A 373 -19.48 11.92 -30.49
CA LYS A 373 -20.09 10.61 -30.73
C LYS A 373 -19.48 9.52 -29.85
N GLN A 374 -18.15 9.43 -29.78
CA GLN A 374 -17.43 8.47 -28.94
C GLN A 374 -17.81 8.65 -27.45
N ARG A 375 -17.90 9.90 -26.97
CA ARG A 375 -18.35 10.22 -25.60
C ARG A 375 -19.82 9.84 -25.38
N CYS A 376 -20.71 10.13 -26.33
CA CYS A 376 -22.12 9.76 -26.26
C CYS A 376 -22.32 8.24 -26.23
N GLN A 377 -21.48 7.46 -26.92
CA GLN A 377 -21.51 5.99 -26.85
C GLN A 377 -21.19 5.50 -25.43
N LEU A 378 -20.15 6.04 -24.79
CA LEU A 378 -19.83 5.74 -23.40
C LEU A 378 -20.97 6.15 -22.46
N ILE A 379 -21.50 7.37 -22.61
CA ILE A 379 -22.64 7.86 -21.80
C ILE A 379 -23.85 6.94 -21.97
N LYS A 380 -24.18 6.54 -23.20
CA LYS A 380 -25.31 5.64 -23.46
C LYS A 380 -25.12 4.29 -22.75
N LYS A 381 -23.94 3.66 -22.89
CA LYS A 381 -23.60 2.42 -22.19
C LYS A 381 -23.74 2.58 -20.67
N ASN A 382 -23.26 3.70 -20.12
CA ASN A 382 -23.36 4.00 -18.69
C ASN A 382 -24.81 4.24 -18.26
N LEU A 383 -25.60 4.99 -19.02
CA LEU A 383 -27.02 5.21 -18.72
C LEU A 383 -27.84 3.93 -18.83
N GLU A 384 -27.49 3.01 -19.74
CA GLU A 384 -28.10 1.68 -19.81
C GLU A 384 -27.72 0.83 -18.59
N PHE A 385 -26.46 0.89 -18.16
CA PHE A 385 -26.02 0.24 -16.92
C PHE A 385 -26.71 0.81 -15.68
N LEU A 386 -26.87 2.14 -15.60
CA LEU A 386 -27.56 2.84 -14.51
C LEU A 386 -29.08 2.58 -14.47
N LYS A 387 -29.67 1.95 -15.50
CA LYS A 387 -31.07 1.48 -15.48
C LYS A 387 -31.24 0.13 -14.81
N GLN A 388 -30.15 -0.55 -14.45
CA GLN A 388 -30.25 -1.70 -13.54
C GLN A 388 -30.91 -1.27 -12.23
N PRO A 389 -31.55 -2.20 -11.48
CA PRO A 389 -32.12 -1.89 -10.18
C PRO A 389 -31.08 -1.11 -9.39
N LYS A 390 -31.42 0.12 -9.03
CA LYS A 390 -30.47 0.99 -8.35
C LYS A 390 -30.21 0.40 -6.98
N GLU A 391 -28.98 0.58 -6.54
CA GLU A 391 -28.57 0.20 -5.21
C GLU A 391 -28.35 1.50 -4.41
N GLN A 392 -28.70 1.50 -3.13
CA GLN A 392 -28.38 2.59 -2.22
C GLN A 392 -27.18 2.20 -1.35
N PHE A 393 -26.33 3.20 -1.06
CA PHE A 393 -25.21 3.05 -0.14
C PHE A 393 -25.62 3.53 1.25
N ILE A 394 -25.47 2.65 2.24
CA ILE A 394 -25.64 2.99 3.65
C ILE A 394 -24.25 3.13 4.27
N HIS A 395 -24.00 4.26 4.91
CA HIS A 395 -22.78 4.51 5.67
C HIS A 395 -22.70 3.62 6.92
N SER A 396 -21.49 3.27 7.32
CA SER A 396 -21.23 2.41 8.47
C SER A 396 -21.60 3.04 9.82
N ASP A 397 -21.79 4.36 9.88
CA ASP A 397 -22.24 5.08 11.07
C ASP A 397 -23.77 5.17 11.20
N ASP A 398 -24.53 4.54 10.30
CA ASP A 398 -25.99 4.53 10.39
C ASP A 398 -26.43 3.90 11.73
N PRO A 399 -27.28 4.60 12.53
CA PRO A 399 -27.64 4.18 13.87
C PRO A 399 -28.40 2.85 13.93
N LYS A 400 -28.91 2.35 12.80
CA LYS A 400 -29.59 1.05 12.70
C LYS A 400 -28.63 -0.12 12.51
N ILE A 401 -27.34 0.15 12.28
CA ILE A 401 -26.30 -0.87 12.27
C ILE A 401 -25.85 -1.12 13.71
N GLN A 402 -26.14 -2.32 14.21
CA GLN A 402 -25.80 -2.69 15.58
C GLN A 402 -24.47 -3.43 15.64
N TYR A 403 -23.43 -2.75 16.10
CA TYR A 403 -22.11 -3.32 16.32
C TYR A 403 -21.98 -3.96 17.72
N THR A 404 -21.28 -5.10 17.79
CA THR A 404 -20.94 -5.80 19.04
C THR A 404 -19.48 -6.24 19.01
N GLY A 405 -18.77 -6.11 20.13
CA GLY A 405 -17.34 -6.38 20.26
C GLY A 405 -16.52 -5.10 20.53
N ARG A 406 -15.20 -5.26 20.63
CA ARG A 406 -14.27 -4.12 20.73
C ARG A 406 -14.03 -3.53 19.34
N ILE A 407 -14.88 -2.58 18.97
CA ILE A 407 -14.83 -1.90 17.67
C ILE A 407 -14.09 -0.58 17.80
N ASP A 408 -13.17 -0.32 16.86
CA ASP A 408 -12.51 0.99 16.74
C ASP A 408 -13.43 1.96 16.00
N PHE A 409 -13.95 2.95 16.72
CA PHE A 409 -14.78 4.05 16.20
C PHE A 409 -14.04 5.39 16.15
N ALA A 410 -12.70 5.41 16.13
CA ALA A 410 -11.94 6.65 15.98
C ALA A 410 -12.35 7.45 14.74
N ASP A 411 -12.73 6.75 13.67
CA ASP A 411 -13.51 7.28 12.56
C ASP A 411 -14.83 6.49 12.44
N PRO A 412 -15.98 7.06 12.86
CA PRO A 412 -17.26 6.38 12.83
C PRO A 412 -17.72 5.96 11.42
N LEU A 413 -17.24 6.61 10.36
CA LEU A 413 -17.56 6.24 8.98
C LEU A 413 -16.84 4.95 8.56
N TYR A 414 -15.78 4.57 9.26
CA TYR A 414 -14.91 3.44 8.92
C TYR A 414 -14.58 2.58 10.16
N PRO A 415 -15.59 1.99 10.83
CA PRO A 415 -15.36 1.22 12.05
C PRO A 415 -14.55 -0.04 11.76
N LYS A 416 -13.61 -0.37 12.66
CA LYS A 416 -12.67 -1.49 12.46
C LYS A 416 -12.91 -2.61 13.46
N MET A 417 -12.90 -3.84 12.94
CA MET A 417 -13.01 -5.09 13.68
C MET A 417 -11.67 -5.82 13.67
N VAL A 418 -11.16 -6.14 14.85
CA VAL A 418 -9.86 -6.82 15.03
C VAL A 418 -10.05 -8.16 15.75
N PHE A 419 -10.81 -8.16 16.84
CA PHE A 419 -11.00 -9.35 17.66
C PHE A 419 -12.02 -10.34 17.08
N PRO A 420 -11.93 -11.64 17.42
CA PRO A 420 -12.95 -12.63 17.06
C PRO A 420 -14.30 -12.22 17.65
N ALA A 421 -15.38 -12.75 17.07
CA ALA A 421 -16.77 -12.44 17.44
C ALA A 421 -17.22 -10.98 17.28
N SER A 422 -16.30 -10.05 16.99
CA SER A 422 -16.64 -8.70 16.55
C SER A 422 -17.57 -8.78 15.35
N SER A 423 -18.71 -8.13 15.45
CA SER A 423 -19.81 -8.31 14.52
C SER A 423 -20.63 -7.05 14.33
N LEU A 424 -21.36 -7.03 13.23
CA LEU A 424 -22.41 -6.07 12.98
C LEU A 424 -23.69 -6.80 12.58
N ARG A 425 -24.82 -6.28 13.04
CA ARG A 425 -26.13 -6.80 12.76
C ARG A 425 -26.98 -5.72 12.11
N ILE A 426 -27.71 -6.12 11.08
CA ILE A 426 -28.74 -5.31 10.45
C ILE A 426 -30.02 -6.12 10.26
N THR A 427 -31.12 -5.40 10.24
CA THR A 427 -32.41 -5.89 9.75
C THR A 427 -32.80 -5.00 8.57
N PHE A 428 -33.13 -5.57 7.42
CA PHE A 428 -33.37 -4.81 6.20
C PHE A 428 -34.49 -5.41 5.35
N THR A 429 -35.14 -4.61 4.51
CA THR A 429 -36.02 -5.11 3.44
C THR A 429 -35.29 -5.14 2.11
N GLY A 430 -35.68 -6.03 1.20
CA GLY A 430 -35.20 -6.03 -0.18
C GLY A 430 -34.76 -7.40 -0.66
N THR A 431 -34.32 -7.46 -1.90
CA THR A 431 -33.89 -8.68 -2.60
C THR A 431 -32.37 -8.89 -2.60
N LYS A 432 -31.61 -7.89 -2.14
CA LYS A 432 -30.14 -7.89 -2.24
C LYS A 432 -29.47 -7.16 -1.08
N VAL A 433 -28.32 -7.69 -0.66
CA VAL A 433 -27.42 -7.03 0.28
C VAL A 433 -25.97 -7.32 -0.06
N LYS A 434 -25.15 -6.26 -0.12
CA LYS A 434 -23.70 -6.33 -0.24
C LYS A 434 -23.03 -5.57 0.88
N LEU A 435 -21.77 -5.92 1.14
CA LEU A 435 -20.90 -5.28 2.11
C LEU A 435 -19.66 -4.74 1.38
N LEU A 436 -19.42 -3.44 1.51
CA LEU A 436 -18.16 -2.81 1.14
C LEU A 436 -17.24 -2.80 2.36
N LEU A 437 -16.03 -3.35 2.22
CA LEU A 437 -15.06 -3.42 3.30
C LEU A 437 -13.63 -3.33 2.77
N THR A 438 -12.72 -2.99 3.67
CA THR A 438 -11.27 -3.00 3.43
C THR A 438 -10.61 -4.00 4.34
N ASN A 439 -9.92 -4.98 3.74
CA ASN A 439 -9.19 -6.02 4.46
C ASN A 439 -7.71 -5.65 4.59
N LYS A 440 -7.16 -5.86 5.79
CA LYS A 440 -5.71 -5.86 6.02
C LYS A 440 -5.31 -7.13 6.75
N ARG A 441 -4.33 -7.85 6.18
CA ARG A 441 -3.91 -9.19 6.62
C ARG A 441 -2.51 -9.17 7.18
N ALA A 442 -2.32 -9.77 8.36
CA ALA A 442 -1.00 -10.13 8.88
C ALA A 442 -0.64 -11.54 8.42
N TYR A 443 -1.42 -12.54 8.85
CA TYR A 443 -1.24 -13.96 8.50
C TYR A 443 -2.61 -14.66 8.36
N TRP A 444 -2.62 -15.93 7.91
CA TRP A 444 -3.83 -16.70 7.52
C TRP A 444 -4.69 -16.09 6.41
N ASN A 445 -5.45 -16.91 5.69
CA ASN A 445 -6.49 -16.37 4.81
C ASN A 445 -7.64 -15.82 5.68
N ASN A 446 -8.18 -14.66 5.32
CA ASN A 446 -9.30 -14.08 6.05
C ASN A 446 -10.63 -14.55 5.44
N TYR A 447 -11.41 -15.27 6.23
CA TYR A 447 -12.79 -15.64 5.87
C TYR A 447 -13.75 -14.82 6.72
N LEU A 448 -14.59 -14.01 6.08
CA LEU A 448 -15.66 -13.30 6.76
C LEU A 448 -16.87 -14.23 6.92
N GLY A 449 -17.42 -14.33 8.12
CA GLY A 449 -18.62 -15.11 8.40
C GLY A 449 -19.87 -14.24 8.31
N PHE A 450 -20.97 -14.80 7.84
CA PHE A 450 -22.27 -14.15 7.92
C PHE A 450 -23.42 -15.15 8.12
N ILE A 451 -24.52 -14.68 8.71
CA ILE A 451 -25.77 -15.42 8.86
C ILE A 451 -26.88 -14.57 8.27
N LEU A 452 -27.48 -15.04 7.19
CA LEU A 452 -28.63 -14.41 6.54
C LEU A 452 -29.85 -15.31 6.76
N ASP A 453 -30.89 -14.79 7.42
CA ASP A 453 -32.12 -15.51 7.75
C ASP A 453 -31.90 -16.89 8.41
N GLY A 454 -30.93 -16.94 9.32
CA GLY A 454 -30.57 -18.16 10.05
C GLY A 454 -29.66 -19.12 9.29
N LYS A 455 -29.36 -18.86 8.01
CA LYS A 455 -28.39 -19.64 7.24
C LYS A 455 -27.01 -18.99 7.33
N GLN A 456 -26.05 -19.73 7.89
CA GLN A 456 -24.66 -19.30 7.98
C GLN A 456 -23.88 -19.64 6.70
N ASP A 457 -23.01 -18.74 6.28
CA ASP A 457 -22.06 -18.94 5.17
C ASP A 457 -20.77 -18.12 5.41
N LYS A 458 -19.78 -18.24 4.51
CA LYS A 458 -18.50 -17.52 4.60
C LYS A 458 -17.97 -17.09 3.24
N VAL A 459 -17.23 -15.99 3.21
CA VAL A 459 -16.55 -15.48 2.01
C VAL A 459 -15.05 -15.31 2.28
N LEU A 460 -14.21 -15.80 1.35
CA LEU A 460 -12.78 -15.52 1.35
C LEU A 460 -12.53 -14.08 0.88
N LEU A 461 -11.82 -13.31 1.69
CA LEU A 461 -11.43 -11.94 1.37
C LEU A 461 -10.13 -11.91 0.54
N PRO A 462 -9.92 -10.88 -0.31
CA PRO A 462 -8.61 -10.64 -0.92
C PRO A 462 -7.57 -10.40 0.16
N GLN A 463 -6.29 -10.65 -0.15
CA GLN A 463 -5.21 -10.53 0.84
C GLN A 463 -5.11 -9.13 1.44
N GLU A 464 -5.29 -8.07 0.64
CA GLU A 464 -5.30 -6.69 1.10
C GLU A 464 -6.18 -5.82 0.19
N GLY A 465 -6.71 -4.73 0.74
CA GLY A 465 -7.43 -3.69 0.00
C GLY A 465 -8.95 -3.78 0.11
N MET A 466 -9.60 -2.82 -0.56
CA MET A 466 -11.06 -2.67 -0.57
C MET A 466 -11.72 -3.69 -1.50
N THR A 467 -12.85 -4.25 -1.08
CA THR A 467 -13.66 -5.18 -1.86
C THR A 467 -15.15 -5.03 -1.54
N CYS A 468 -16.00 -5.40 -2.50
CA CYS A 468 -17.46 -5.42 -2.35
C CYS A 468 -17.96 -6.86 -2.46
N ILE A 469 -18.65 -7.35 -1.43
CA ILE A 469 -19.08 -8.74 -1.31
C ILE A 469 -20.60 -8.82 -1.35
N THR A 470 -21.15 -9.62 -2.26
CA THR A 470 -22.57 -9.96 -2.25
C THR A 470 -22.84 -11.00 -1.17
N LEU A 471 -23.62 -10.65 -0.15
CA LEU A 471 -24.00 -11.53 0.96
C LEU A 471 -25.36 -12.18 0.72
N GLY A 472 -26.23 -11.54 -0.07
CA GLY A 472 -27.49 -12.10 -0.55
C GLY A 472 -27.92 -11.44 -1.86
N GLU A 473 -28.43 -12.24 -2.79
CA GLU A 473 -28.97 -11.78 -4.06
C GLU A 473 -30.12 -12.69 -4.48
N GLY A 474 -31.18 -12.11 -5.06
CA GLY A 474 -32.40 -12.83 -5.40
C GLY A 474 -33.18 -13.29 -4.16
N LEU A 475 -33.07 -12.54 -3.06
CA LEU A 475 -33.85 -12.77 -1.85
C LEU A 475 -35.34 -12.45 -2.10
N GLU A 476 -36.21 -13.03 -1.30
CA GLU A 476 -37.63 -12.69 -1.31
C GLU A 476 -37.83 -11.24 -0.85
N GLU A 477 -38.76 -10.48 -1.43
CA GLU A 477 -39.05 -9.12 -0.97
C GLU A 477 -39.76 -9.15 0.40
N LYS A 478 -38.98 -9.17 1.48
CA LYS A 478 -39.44 -9.20 2.88
C LYS A 478 -38.37 -8.61 3.80
N GLU A 479 -38.63 -8.63 5.11
CA GLU A 479 -37.62 -8.33 6.12
C GLU A 479 -36.63 -9.51 6.26
N HIS A 480 -35.35 -9.18 6.25
CA HIS A 480 -34.22 -10.07 6.39
C HIS A 480 -33.38 -9.70 7.61
N ASN A 481 -32.82 -10.73 8.26
CA ASN A 481 -31.89 -10.55 9.37
C ASN A 481 -30.49 -10.98 8.95
N LEU A 482 -29.53 -10.07 9.04
CA LEU A 482 -28.14 -10.32 8.68
C LEU A 482 -27.23 -10.05 9.89
N LEU A 483 -26.42 -11.06 10.24
CA LEU A 483 -25.28 -10.93 11.15
C LEU A 483 -24.01 -11.14 10.33
N ILE A 484 -23.09 -10.19 10.33
CA ILE A 484 -21.74 -10.33 9.77
C ILE A 484 -20.76 -10.34 10.93
N PHE A 485 -19.75 -11.22 10.89
CA PHE A 485 -18.84 -11.38 12.00
C PHE A 485 -17.43 -11.83 11.59
N LYS A 486 -16.45 -11.40 12.40
CA LYS A 486 -15.08 -11.86 12.27
C LYS A 486 -14.94 -13.28 12.80
N ARG A 487 -14.47 -14.20 11.95
CA ARG A 487 -14.34 -15.63 12.25
C ARG A 487 -13.08 -16.00 13.03
N MET A 488 -12.06 -15.17 13.04
CA MET A 488 -10.72 -15.50 13.56
C MET A 488 -10.22 -14.45 14.54
N ASP A 489 -9.16 -14.80 15.26
CA ASP A 489 -8.32 -13.96 16.11
C ASP A 489 -7.82 -12.66 15.41
N ALA A 490 -6.96 -11.86 16.05
CA ALA A 490 -6.46 -10.61 15.48
C ALA A 490 -5.40 -10.78 14.37
N SER A 491 -5.43 -11.88 13.62
CA SER A 491 -4.64 -12.07 12.39
C SER A 491 -5.00 -11.11 11.25
N HIS A 492 -6.15 -10.43 11.36
CA HIS A 492 -6.66 -9.49 10.37
C HIS A 492 -7.31 -8.27 11.00
N MET A 493 -7.35 -7.18 10.26
CA MET A 493 -8.20 -6.02 10.54
C MET A 493 -9.19 -5.84 9.39
N ILE A 494 -10.48 -5.78 9.72
CA ILE A 494 -11.56 -5.53 8.75
C ILE A 494 -12.12 -4.14 9.03
N THR A 495 -12.03 -3.25 8.06
CA THR A 495 -12.68 -1.93 8.10
C THR A 495 -13.99 -2.02 7.35
N ILE A 496 -15.09 -1.60 7.96
CA ILE A 496 -16.40 -1.58 7.30
C ILE A 496 -16.58 -0.24 6.61
N ASP A 497 -16.62 -0.25 5.27
CA ASP A 497 -16.77 0.98 4.49
C ASP A 497 -18.25 1.35 4.28
N GLY A 498 -19.14 0.35 4.19
CA GLY A 498 -20.58 0.54 4.18
C GLY A 498 -21.37 -0.66 3.65
N LEU A 499 -22.70 -0.54 3.60
CA LEU A 499 -23.59 -1.54 3.03
C LEU A 499 -24.20 -1.05 1.72
N ILE A 500 -24.54 -1.99 0.86
CA ILE A 500 -25.25 -1.70 -0.39
C ILE A 500 -26.52 -2.55 -0.41
N LEU A 501 -27.67 -1.89 -0.47
CA LEU A 501 -29.00 -2.50 -0.53
C LEU A 501 -29.71 -2.07 -1.82
N ASP A 502 -30.86 -2.67 -2.14
CA ASP A 502 -31.73 -2.16 -3.22
C ASP A 502 -32.16 -0.70 -2.95
N GLU A 503 -32.45 0.11 -3.97
CA GLU A 503 -32.76 1.55 -3.83
C GLU A 503 -33.95 1.82 -2.90
N ASP A 504 -34.97 0.97 -2.93
CA ASP A 504 -36.17 1.09 -2.09
C ASP A 504 -36.09 0.27 -0.80
N ALA A 505 -34.96 -0.42 -0.55
CA ALA A 505 -34.71 -1.12 0.70
C ALA A 505 -34.75 -0.16 1.90
N VAL A 506 -35.15 -0.67 3.06
CA VAL A 506 -35.13 0.10 4.29
C VAL A 506 -34.33 -0.69 5.32
N LEU A 507 -33.37 -0.03 5.97
CA LEU A 507 -32.84 -0.52 7.24
C LEU A 507 -33.93 -0.36 8.31
N CYS A 508 -34.32 -1.47 8.90
CA CYS A 508 -35.25 -1.55 10.02
C CYS A 508 -34.52 -1.31 11.34
N GLU A 509 -35.29 -1.07 12.41
CA GLU A 509 -34.71 -1.01 13.74
C GLU A 509 -34.04 -2.34 14.11
N PRO A 510 -32.81 -2.32 14.65
CA PRO A 510 -32.13 -3.53 15.05
C PRO A 510 -32.85 -4.19 16.24
N PRO A 511 -32.71 -5.52 16.42
CA PRO A 511 -33.30 -6.19 17.56
C PRO A 511 -32.75 -5.62 18.88
N LYS A 512 -33.57 -5.69 19.93
CA LYS A 512 -33.20 -5.24 21.27
C LYS A 512 -31.94 -5.98 21.73
N ARG A 513 -30.95 -5.22 22.23
CA ARG A 513 -29.75 -5.79 22.84
C ARG A 513 -30.10 -6.68 24.05
N PRO A 514 -29.41 -7.80 24.22
CA PRO A 514 -29.44 -8.53 25.48
C PRO A 514 -29.00 -7.66 26.67
N ASN A 515 -29.62 -7.84 27.83
CA ASN A 515 -29.20 -7.14 29.05
C ASN A 515 -27.94 -7.76 29.67
N ARG A 516 -27.71 -9.05 29.40
CA ARG A 516 -26.56 -9.81 29.91
C ARG A 516 -25.34 -9.57 29.01
N ARG A 517 -24.17 -9.43 29.62
CA ARG A 517 -22.92 -9.04 28.98
C ARG A 517 -21.77 -9.89 29.53
N ILE A 518 -21.04 -10.51 28.61
CA ILE A 518 -19.88 -11.36 28.89
C ILE A 518 -18.66 -10.79 28.18
N GLU A 519 -17.53 -10.73 28.88
CA GLU A 519 -16.23 -10.52 28.23
C GLU A 519 -15.32 -11.73 28.46
N VAL A 520 -14.62 -12.15 27.41
CA VAL A 520 -13.64 -13.23 27.45
C VAL A 520 -12.26 -12.64 27.19
N PHE A 521 -11.29 -13.01 28.03
CA PHE A 521 -9.87 -12.82 27.80
C PHE A 521 -9.25 -14.20 27.59
N GLY A 522 -8.91 -14.53 26.35
CA GLY A 522 -8.56 -15.90 26.01
C GLY A 522 -7.57 -16.05 24.87
N ASP A 523 -7.42 -17.28 24.42
CA ASP A 523 -6.50 -17.69 23.38
C ASP A 523 -7.21 -18.28 22.15
N SER A 524 -6.53 -19.13 21.38
CA SER A 524 -7.03 -19.79 20.18
C SER A 524 -8.34 -20.57 20.41
N VAL A 525 -8.49 -21.20 21.58
CA VAL A 525 -9.69 -21.97 21.93
C VAL A 525 -10.90 -21.04 22.04
N SER A 526 -10.69 -19.89 22.68
CA SER A 526 -11.72 -18.85 22.85
C SER A 526 -12.05 -18.18 21.51
N ALA A 527 -11.06 -17.97 20.65
CA ALA A 527 -11.25 -17.43 19.30
C ALA A 527 -11.97 -18.38 18.31
N GLY A 528 -12.15 -19.66 18.67
CA GLY A 528 -12.78 -20.68 17.81
C GLY A 528 -11.87 -21.20 16.69
N GLU A 529 -10.56 -21.20 16.93
CA GLU A 529 -9.53 -21.65 16.00
C GLU A 529 -9.76 -23.13 15.62
N VAL A 530 -9.76 -23.41 14.31
CA VAL A 530 -9.94 -24.75 13.72
C VAL A 530 -11.24 -25.49 14.13
N SER A 531 -12.24 -24.76 14.65
CA SER A 531 -13.47 -25.36 15.18
C SER A 531 -14.29 -26.15 14.15
N GLU A 532 -14.25 -25.77 12.86
CA GLU A 532 -14.99 -26.44 11.79
C GLU A 532 -14.36 -27.75 11.31
N ALA A 533 -13.16 -28.13 11.76
CA ALA A 533 -12.50 -29.38 11.36
C ALA A 533 -13.10 -30.63 12.06
N VAL A 534 -14.40 -30.85 11.90
CA VAL A 534 -15.18 -31.87 12.63
C VAL A 534 -14.70 -33.32 12.41
N GLU A 535 -14.00 -33.60 11.31
CA GLU A 535 -13.38 -34.93 11.05
C GLU A 535 -12.12 -35.19 11.92
N TYR A 536 -11.66 -34.16 12.64
CA TYR A 536 -10.47 -34.14 13.50
C TYR A 536 -10.84 -33.96 14.98
N VAL A 537 -12.06 -34.33 15.39
CA VAL A 537 -12.45 -34.40 16.82
C VAL A 537 -11.52 -35.37 17.56
N GLY A 538 -10.98 -34.95 18.72
CA GLY A 538 -10.03 -35.73 19.51
C GLY A 538 -8.69 -36.04 18.81
N LYS A 539 -8.30 -35.23 17.81
CA LYS A 539 -7.05 -35.38 17.04
C LYS A 539 -6.30 -34.06 16.95
N VAL A 540 -5.01 -34.15 16.63
CA VAL A 540 -4.17 -33.01 16.26
C VAL A 540 -4.76 -32.24 15.07
N ASP A 541 -4.39 -30.97 14.94
CA ASP A 541 -4.92 -30.12 13.89
C ASP A 541 -4.52 -30.59 12.49
N PRO A 542 -5.43 -30.49 11.50
CA PRO A 542 -5.05 -30.65 10.10
C PRO A 542 -4.16 -29.50 9.63
N GLU A 543 -3.42 -29.73 8.55
CA GLU A 543 -2.84 -28.63 7.79
C GLU A 543 -3.96 -27.76 7.21
N HIS A 544 -3.85 -26.44 7.36
CA HIS A 544 -4.84 -25.47 6.91
C HIS A 544 -4.23 -24.08 6.73
N ASN A 545 -4.98 -23.17 6.13
CA ASN A 545 -4.66 -21.75 6.01
C ASN A 545 -5.77 -20.84 6.58
N GLY A 546 -6.42 -21.29 7.66
CA GLY A 546 -7.43 -20.54 8.43
C GLY A 546 -8.87 -20.91 8.09
N GLU A 547 -9.12 -21.66 7.01
CA GLU A 547 -10.47 -21.99 6.53
C GLU A 547 -11.37 -22.69 7.57
N TYR A 548 -10.79 -23.34 8.57
CA TYR A 548 -11.52 -24.04 9.62
C TYR A 548 -11.87 -23.18 10.85
N SER A 549 -11.25 -22.01 11.01
CA SER A 549 -11.49 -21.16 12.18
C SER A 549 -12.82 -20.43 12.07
N ASN A 550 -13.62 -20.49 13.14
CA ASN A 550 -14.95 -19.88 13.20
C ASN A 550 -15.35 -19.55 14.65
N SER A 551 -15.19 -18.28 15.03
CA SER A 551 -15.59 -17.73 16.32
C SER A 551 -17.06 -17.99 16.69
N TYR A 552 -17.98 -18.11 15.73
CA TYR A 552 -19.38 -18.43 16.02
C TYR A 552 -19.52 -19.80 16.69
N TYR A 553 -18.62 -20.72 16.40
CA TYR A 553 -18.54 -22.05 17.02
C TYR A 553 -17.51 -22.15 18.15
N SER A 554 -16.95 -21.02 18.61
CA SER A 554 -16.20 -21.00 19.87
C SER A 554 -17.09 -21.37 21.05
N TYR A 555 -16.51 -21.99 22.08
CA TYR A 555 -17.24 -22.24 23.31
C TYR A 555 -17.70 -20.92 23.95
N ALA A 556 -16.89 -19.86 23.84
CA ALA A 556 -17.16 -18.51 24.33
C ALA A 556 -18.48 -17.97 23.75
N TRP A 557 -18.60 -17.93 22.42
CA TRP A 557 -19.81 -17.39 21.78
C TRP A 557 -21.00 -18.34 21.87
N MET A 558 -20.79 -19.65 21.89
CA MET A 558 -21.86 -20.60 22.20
C MET A 558 -22.43 -20.38 23.61
N THR A 559 -21.58 -20.11 24.60
CA THR A 559 -21.99 -19.86 26.00
C THR A 559 -22.79 -18.56 26.11
N ALA A 560 -22.27 -17.47 25.53
CA ALA A 560 -22.98 -16.20 25.52
C ALA A 560 -24.36 -16.33 24.85
N ARG A 561 -24.45 -17.03 23.71
CA ARG A 561 -25.73 -17.26 23.03
C ARG A 561 -26.72 -18.09 23.86
N LYS A 562 -26.26 -19.11 24.58
CA LYS A 562 -27.10 -19.92 25.49
C LYS A 562 -27.65 -19.10 26.65
N LEU A 563 -26.82 -18.23 27.21
CA LEU A 563 -27.19 -17.37 28.35
C LEU A 563 -27.96 -16.13 27.91
N GLY A 564 -28.15 -15.90 26.60
CA GLY A 564 -28.77 -14.69 26.07
C GLY A 564 -27.97 -13.45 26.44
N ALA A 565 -26.66 -13.48 26.23
CA ALA A 565 -25.72 -12.40 26.53
C ALA A 565 -25.03 -11.88 25.26
N GLU A 566 -24.68 -10.59 25.26
CA GLU A 566 -23.69 -10.04 24.33
C GLU A 566 -22.29 -10.51 24.73
N LEU A 567 -21.40 -10.68 23.75
CA LEU A 567 -20.03 -11.13 23.95
C LEU A 567 -19.04 -10.10 23.43
N HIS A 568 -18.06 -9.76 24.26
CA HIS A 568 -16.78 -9.21 23.83
C HIS A 568 -15.71 -10.31 23.97
N ASP A 569 -15.06 -10.72 22.88
CA ASP A 569 -14.09 -11.81 22.88
C ASP A 569 -12.68 -11.28 22.58
N THR A 570 -11.94 -10.91 23.63
CA THR A 570 -10.58 -10.39 23.56
C THR A 570 -9.60 -11.56 23.53
N SER A 571 -9.63 -12.33 22.42
CA SER A 571 -8.85 -13.56 22.27
C SER A 571 -7.88 -13.54 21.10
N GLN A 572 -6.70 -14.11 21.32
CA GLN A 572 -5.61 -14.19 20.35
C GLN A 572 -5.04 -15.61 20.28
N GLY A 573 -5.04 -16.20 19.08
CA GLY A 573 -4.44 -17.50 18.85
C GLY A 573 -2.97 -17.54 19.28
N GLY A 574 -2.61 -18.52 20.12
CA GLY A 574 -1.26 -18.67 20.64
C GLY A 574 -0.82 -17.66 21.71
N ALA A 575 -1.70 -16.74 22.16
CA ALA A 575 -1.35 -15.83 23.24
C ALA A 575 -1.17 -16.58 24.57
N ALA A 576 -0.09 -16.24 25.27
CA ALA A 576 0.16 -16.57 26.67
C ALA A 576 -0.38 -15.45 27.58
N LEU A 577 -0.32 -15.63 28.90
CA LEU A 577 -0.46 -14.50 29.82
C LEU A 577 0.71 -13.53 29.65
N LEU A 578 1.93 -14.05 29.81
CA LEU A 578 3.15 -13.25 29.84
C LEU A 578 3.64 -12.88 28.44
N ASP A 579 4.16 -11.67 28.30
CA ASP A 579 5.02 -11.35 27.16
C ASP A 579 6.28 -12.22 27.18
N LYS A 580 6.84 -12.51 26.00
CA LYS A 580 7.99 -13.40 25.76
C LYS A 580 7.70 -14.89 25.94
N SER A 581 6.43 -15.27 26.09
CA SER A 581 5.93 -16.65 26.17
C SER A 581 4.81 -16.88 25.14
N GLY A 582 4.48 -18.14 24.89
CA GLY A 582 3.45 -18.52 23.93
C GLY A 582 3.93 -18.54 22.48
N TRP A 583 2.98 -18.54 21.56
CA TRP A 583 3.20 -18.84 20.14
C TRP A 583 2.95 -17.63 19.22
N PHE A 584 2.39 -16.54 19.74
CA PHE A 584 1.97 -15.38 18.94
C PHE A 584 3.05 -14.29 18.82
N GLY A 585 3.37 -13.85 17.61
CA GLY A 585 4.17 -12.63 17.40
C GLY A 585 5.68 -12.81 17.63
N ALA A 586 6.23 -13.96 17.26
CA ALA A 586 7.67 -14.22 17.31
C ALA A 586 8.47 -13.14 16.54
N PRO A 587 9.66 -12.73 17.03
CA PRO A 587 10.35 -13.22 18.23
C PRO A 587 9.99 -12.47 19.51
N SER A 588 9.09 -11.48 19.44
CA SER A 588 8.76 -10.66 20.62
C SER A 588 7.83 -11.38 21.59
N TYR A 589 7.01 -12.29 21.06
CA TYR A 589 5.95 -13.05 21.73
C TYR A 589 5.03 -12.18 22.58
N VAL A 590 3.92 -11.73 22.03
CA VAL A 590 3.02 -10.78 22.69
C VAL A 590 1.97 -11.55 23.50
N GLY A 591 1.93 -11.32 24.80
CA GLY A 591 1.01 -11.94 25.75
C GLY A 591 -0.20 -11.07 26.07
N MET A 592 -1.13 -11.64 26.84
CA MET A 592 -2.37 -10.98 27.23
C MET A 592 -2.13 -9.70 28.05
N GLU A 593 -1.02 -9.60 28.80
CA GLU A 593 -0.62 -8.38 29.50
C GLU A 593 -0.42 -7.16 28.56
N SER A 594 -0.11 -7.40 27.29
CA SER A 594 0.01 -6.36 26.26
C SER A 594 -1.24 -6.18 25.40
N ILE A 595 -2.20 -7.12 25.48
CA ILE A 595 -3.40 -7.17 24.62
C ILE A 595 -4.65 -6.66 25.34
N TYR A 596 -4.79 -6.94 26.63
CA TYR A 596 -6.06 -6.86 27.37
C TYR A 596 -6.74 -5.48 27.35
N ASP A 597 -5.97 -4.40 27.19
CA ASP A 597 -6.45 -3.01 27.19
C ASP A 597 -6.40 -2.37 25.79
N LYS A 598 -6.37 -3.18 24.74
CA LYS A 598 -6.24 -2.72 23.34
C LYS A 598 -7.49 -3.00 22.51
N ILE A 599 -7.62 -2.25 21.42
CA ILE A 599 -8.48 -2.56 20.27
C ILE A 599 -7.61 -3.09 19.13
N GLN A 600 -6.50 -2.41 18.83
CA GLN A 600 -5.46 -2.85 17.91
C GLN A 600 -4.12 -2.89 18.64
N TYR A 601 -3.46 -4.05 18.63
CA TYR A 601 -2.16 -4.28 19.28
C TYR A 601 -1.09 -4.80 18.32
N SER A 602 -1.46 -5.21 17.11
CA SER A 602 -0.55 -5.67 16.08
C SER A 602 0.01 -4.50 15.29
N LYS A 603 1.33 -4.27 15.41
CA LYS A 603 2.06 -3.26 14.62
C LYS A 603 2.04 -3.56 13.12
N GLU A 604 1.85 -4.81 12.73
CA GLU A 604 1.72 -5.20 11.33
C GLU A 604 0.38 -4.70 10.74
N LEU A 605 -0.68 -4.74 11.55
CA LEU A 605 -2.01 -4.32 11.13
C LEU A 605 -2.21 -2.80 11.24
N GLY A 606 -1.49 -2.09 12.10
CA GLY A 606 -1.54 -0.62 12.10
C GLY A 606 -1.02 0.01 13.38
N GLU A 607 -1.43 1.27 13.59
CA GLU A 607 -1.16 1.97 14.84
C GLU A 607 -1.89 1.30 16.00
N LEU A 608 -1.23 1.29 17.16
CA LEU A 608 -1.79 0.73 18.38
C LEU A 608 -2.92 1.62 18.89
N SER A 609 -4.00 1.03 19.38
CA SER A 609 -5.12 1.75 19.97
C SER A 609 -5.61 1.09 21.25
N SER A 610 -5.94 1.92 22.25
CA SER A 610 -6.39 1.48 23.57
C SER A 610 -7.91 1.31 23.61
N TRP A 611 -8.36 0.37 24.44
CA TRP A 611 -9.77 0.16 24.77
C TRP A 611 -10.17 0.99 25.98
N GLU A 612 -11.34 1.63 25.90
CA GLU A 612 -11.94 2.30 27.05
C GLU A 612 -12.95 1.40 27.75
N PHE A 613 -12.56 0.88 28.91
CA PHE A 613 -13.33 -0.10 29.70
C PHE A 613 -14.72 0.39 30.11
N SER A 614 -14.96 1.70 30.17
CA SER A 614 -16.29 2.26 30.44
C SER A 614 -17.28 2.07 29.29
N ASN A 615 -16.81 1.74 28.08
CA ASN A 615 -17.68 1.53 26.92
C ASN A 615 -18.44 0.20 26.98
N TYR A 616 -17.96 -0.75 27.79
CA TYR A 616 -18.61 -2.04 28.00
C TYR A 616 -18.28 -2.58 29.38
N THR A 617 -19.28 -2.66 30.27
CA THR A 617 -19.12 -3.26 31.59
C THR A 617 -19.83 -4.61 31.61
N PRO A 618 -19.10 -5.74 31.48
CA PRO A 618 -19.68 -7.07 31.57
C PRO A 618 -20.12 -7.39 33.00
N GLN A 619 -21.17 -8.19 33.16
CA GLN A 619 -21.46 -8.76 34.48
C GLN A 619 -20.72 -10.08 34.72
N VAL A 620 -20.30 -10.77 33.66
CA VAL A 620 -19.46 -11.97 33.76
C VAL A 620 -18.20 -11.80 32.91
N VAL A 621 -17.04 -12.05 33.50
CA VAL A 621 -15.74 -12.06 32.82
C VAL A 621 -15.20 -13.47 32.86
N ILE A 622 -14.78 -14.00 31.72
CA ILE A 622 -14.12 -15.30 31.62
C ILE A 622 -12.65 -15.03 31.30
N VAL A 623 -11.75 -15.55 32.13
CA VAL A 623 -10.31 -15.50 31.89
C VAL A 623 -9.85 -16.92 31.57
N ALA A 624 -9.61 -17.16 30.28
CA ALA A 624 -9.23 -18.45 29.72
C ALA A 624 -7.84 -18.37 29.07
N ILE A 625 -6.84 -17.96 29.87
CA ILE A 625 -5.45 -17.76 29.46
C ILE A 625 -4.51 -18.50 30.42
N GLY A 626 -3.34 -18.93 29.93
CA GLY A 626 -2.29 -19.53 30.76
C GLY A 626 -1.66 -20.78 30.16
N GLN A 627 -2.42 -21.59 29.43
CA GLN A 627 -1.90 -22.86 28.89
C GLN A 627 -0.74 -22.67 27.89
N ASN A 628 -0.77 -21.60 27.09
CA ASN A 628 0.28 -21.32 26.11
C ASN A 628 1.58 -20.83 26.76
N ASP A 629 1.57 -20.46 28.04
CA ASP A 629 2.80 -20.12 28.76
C ASP A 629 3.75 -21.32 28.91
N ASN A 630 3.30 -22.53 28.54
CA ASN A 630 4.12 -23.74 28.40
C ASN A 630 5.15 -23.67 27.27
N HIS A 631 5.08 -22.67 26.40
CA HIS A 631 6.04 -22.47 25.32
C HIS A 631 6.91 -21.23 25.59
N PRO A 632 8.24 -21.30 25.39
CA PRO A 632 9.01 -22.45 24.86
C PRO A 632 9.36 -23.54 25.88
N ILE A 633 9.11 -23.32 27.17
CA ILE A 633 9.46 -24.23 28.25
C ILE A 633 8.25 -24.39 29.16
N ASP A 634 7.82 -25.62 29.40
CA ASP A 634 6.73 -25.91 30.34
C ASP A 634 7.27 -26.00 31.77
N TYR A 635 7.58 -24.83 32.32
CA TYR A 635 8.16 -24.73 33.67
C TYR A 635 7.19 -25.14 34.79
N MET A 636 5.88 -25.14 34.51
CA MET A 636 4.87 -25.63 35.45
C MET A 636 4.89 -27.16 35.53
N ALA A 637 5.01 -27.84 34.39
CA ALA A 637 5.18 -29.29 34.34
C ALA A 637 6.55 -29.72 34.89
N ASP A 638 7.63 -29.05 34.48
CA ASP A 638 9.01 -29.41 34.83
C ASP A 638 9.30 -29.26 36.33
N ASN A 639 8.94 -28.12 36.92
CA ASN A 639 9.13 -27.84 38.33
C ASN A 639 8.11 -26.82 38.85
N TYR A 640 7.02 -27.33 39.41
CA TYR A 640 5.92 -26.56 39.97
C TYR A 640 6.32 -25.45 40.95
N ASP A 641 7.38 -25.70 41.73
CA ASP A 641 7.85 -24.81 42.80
C ASP A 641 9.02 -23.92 42.36
N SER A 642 9.34 -23.89 41.05
CA SER A 642 10.37 -23.02 40.50
C SER A 642 10.03 -21.53 40.65
N GLU A 643 11.04 -20.67 40.60
CA GLU A 643 10.82 -19.22 40.70
C GLU A 643 10.04 -18.66 39.52
N ILE A 644 10.16 -19.25 38.32
CA ILE A 644 9.38 -18.85 37.15
C ILE A 644 7.90 -19.27 37.28
N SER A 645 7.63 -20.46 37.84
CA SER A 645 6.25 -20.90 38.18
C SER A 645 5.59 -19.96 39.18
N LYS A 646 6.32 -19.58 40.25
CA LYS A 646 5.84 -18.58 41.22
C LYS A 646 5.71 -17.19 40.62
N HIS A 647 6.54 -16.83 39.66
CA HIS A 647 6.47 -15.56 38.95
C HIS A 647 5.20 -15.48 38.11
N TRP A 648 4.89 -16.53 37.34
CA TRP A 648 3.65 -16.63 36.59
C TRP A 648 2.42 -16.49 37.49
N ARG A 649 2.36 -17.22 38.62
CA ARG A 649 1.24 -17.10 39.58
C ARG A 649 1.05 -15.67 40.11
N ARG A 650 2.15 -14.95 40.34
CA ARG A 650 2.10 -13.53 40.76
C ARG A 650 1.53 -12.63 39.66
N HIS A 651 1.97 -12.82 38.42
CA HIS A 651 1.46 -12.05 37.29
C HIS A 651 0.00 -12.38 36.98
N TYR A 652 -0.39 -13.65 37.03
CA TYR A 652 -1.79 -14.05 36.88
C TYR A 652 -2.65 -13.38 37.95
N GLN A 653 -2.22 -13.40 39.22
CA GLN A 653 -2.90 -12.67 40.30
C GLN A 653 -3.04 -11.18 39.98
N MET A 654 -1.95 -10.50 39.57
CA MET A 654 -1.98 -9.08 39.21
C MET A 654 -2.92 -8.78 38.05
N PHE A 655 -2.98 -9.67 37.06
CA PHE A 655 -3.88 -9.54 35.93
C PHE A 655 -5.35 -9.61 36.37
N ILE A 656 -5.70 -10.58 37.23
CA ILE A 656 -7.05 -10.69 37.79
C ILE A 656 -7.39 -9.48 38.67
N GLU A 657 -6.46 -9.01 39.50
CA GLU A 657 -6.64 -7.78 40.30
C GLU A 657 -6.86 -6.55 39.41
N THR A 658 -6.18 -6.47 38.27
CA THR A 658 -6.35 -5.41 37.27
C THR A 658 -7.75 -5.46 36.68
N LEU A 659 -8.23 -6.64 36.28
CA LEU A 659 -9.59 -6.83 35.76
C LEU A 659 -10.65 -6.53 36.83
N ARG A 660 -10.43 -6.96 38.08
CA ARG A 660 -11.31 -6.64 39.21
C ARG A 660 -11.37 -5.13 39.49
N ALA A 661 -10.27 -4.41 39.31
CA ALA A 661 -10.23 -2.95 39.52
C ALA A 661 -11.09 -2.19 38.49
N VAL A 662 -11.11 -2.65 37.23
CA VAL A 662 -11.94 -2.06 36.16
C VAL A 662 -13.38 -2.57 36.19
N TYR A 663 -13.58 -3.85 36.50
CA TYR A 663 -14.89 -4.52 36.55
C TYR A 663 -15.24 -4.93 37.99
N LYS A 664 -15.52 -3.91 38.82
CA LYS A 664 -15.70 -4.07 40.27
C LYS A 664 -16.78 -5.09 40.64
N GLU A 665 -17.90 -5.07 39.93
CA GLU A 665 -19.05 -5.89 40.28
C GLU A 665 -19.13 -7.23 39.53
N ALA A 666 -18.30 -7.44 38.52
CA ALA A 666 -18.40 -8.60 37.64
C ALA A 666 -18.04 -9.91 38.35
N THR A 667 -18.73 -11.00 38.01
CA THR A 667 -18.29 -12.35 38.37
C THR A 667 -17.15 -12.75 37.43
N ILE A 668 -15.95 -13.00 37.97
CA ILE A 668 -14.78 -13.43 37.18
C ILE A 668 -14.65 -14.96 37.30
N ILE A 669 -14.65 -15.63 36.16
CA ILE A 669 -14.49 -17.08 36.06
C ILE A 669 -13.14 -17.34 35.42
N LEU A 670 -12.25 -17.95 36.18
CA LEU A 670 -10.96 -18.44 35.75
C LEU A 670 -11.16 -19.86 35.20
N ALA A 671 -10.64 -20.12 34.01
CA ALA A 671 -10.73 -21.43 33.38
C ALA A 671 -9.49 -21.68 32.52
N THR A 672 -9.26 -22.95 32.21
CA THR A 672 -8.39 -23.35 31.11
C THR A 672 -9.25 -23.95 29.99
N THR A 673 -8.95 -25.15 29.53
CA THR A 673 -9.65 -25.77 28.40
C THR A 673 -9.54 -27.29 28.48
N ILE A 674 -10.23 -27.99 27.60
CA ILE A 674 -10.09 -29.43 27.44
C ILE A 674 -8.88 -29.81 26.57
N LEU A 675 -8.17 -28.84 25.96
CA LEU A 675 -6.93 -29.10 25.23
C LEU A 675 -5.89 -29.74 26.17
N GLU A 676 -5.12 -30.70 25.68
CA GLU A 676 -4.09 -31.37 26.46
C GLU A 676 -3.07 -30.39 27.06
N HIS A 677 -2.99 -30.35 28.39
CA HIS A 677 -2.02 -29.56 29.15
C HIS A 677 -1.74 -30.21 30.51
N ASP A 678 -0.63 -29.83 31.15
CA ASP A 678 -0.26 -30.40 32.45
C ASP A 678 -1.21 -29.90 33.58
N PRO A 679 -1.70 -30.78 34.47
CA PRO A 679 -2.60 -30.39 35.57
C PRO A 679 -2.05 -29.31 36.52
N ASN A 680 -0.73 -29.07 36.50
CA ASN A 680 -0.11 -27.98 37.24
C ASN A 680 -0.55 -26.59 36.78
N TRP A 681 -1.01 -26.43 35.53
CA TRP A 681 -1.60 -25.17 35.08
C TRP A 681 -2.90 -24.88 35.82
N ASP A 682 -3.82 -25.86 35.89
CA ASP A 682 -5.07 -25.77 36.65
C ASP A 682 -4.80 -25.52 38.14
N ARG A 683 -3.85 -26.28 38.72
CA ARG A 683 -3.46 -26.11 40.12
C ARG A 683 -2.96 -24.69 40.39
N SER A 684 -2.19 -24.11 39.48
CA SER A 684 -1.66 -22.75 39.64
C SER A 684 -2.77 -21.69 39.62
N ILE A 685 -3.78 -21.87 38.77
CA ILE A 685 -4.95 -20.98 38.72
C ILE A 685 -5.79 -21.14 40.00
N GLU A 686 -6.00 -22.37 40.48
CA GLU A 686 -6.68 -22.63 41.76
C GLU A 686 -5.94 -21.95 42.93
N GLU A 687 -4.61 -22.09 43.01
CA GLU A 687 -3.80 -21.45 44.06
C GLU A 687 -3.96 -19.92 44.04
N VAL A 688 -4.02 -19.30 42.85
CA VAL A 688 -4.26 -17.86 42.73
C VAL A 688 -5.69 -17.50 43.11
N CYS A 689 -6.69 -18.27 42.65
CA CYS A 689 -8.11 -18.05 42.96
C CYS A 689 -8.35 -18.06 44.48
N GLN A 690 -7.81 -19.07 45.18
CA GLN A 690 -7.93 -19.18 46.63
C GLN A 690 -7.24 -18.01 47.36
N LYS A 691 -6.09 -17.56 46.85
CA LYS A 691 -5.31 -16.48 47.45
C LYS A 691 -5.96 -15.10 47.31
N LEU A 692 -6.75 -14.88 46.26
CA LEU A 692 -7.46 -13.62 46.05
C LEU A 692 -8.57 -13.38 47.09
N GLU A 693 -9.09 -14.44 47.71
CA GLU A 693 -10.15 -14.39 48.75
C GLU A 693 -11.40 -13.55 48.35
N ASP A 694 -11.70 -13.48 47.05
CA ASP A 694 -12.83 -12.73 46.50
C ASP A 694 -13.96 -13.69 46.12
N ALA A 695 -15.13 -13.52 46.74
CA ALA A 695 -16.30 -14.37 46.55
C ALA A 695 -16.92 -14.29 45.14
N LYS A 696 -16.56 -13.27 44.34
CA LYS A 696 -16.96 -13.12 42.93
C LYS A 696 -15.91 -13.67 41.96
N ILE A 697 -14.83 -14.28 42.45
CA ILE A 697 -13.81 -14.92 41.62
C ILE A 697 -13.91 -16.43 41.81
N HIS A 698 -14.12 -17.13 40.71
CA HIS A 698 -14.35 -18.56 40.70
C HIS A 698 -13.35 -19.24 39.77
N HIS A 699 -12.85 -20.41 40.18
CA HIS A 699 -12.16 -21.31 39.28
C HIS A 699 -13.11 -22.42 38.82
N PHE A 700 -13.22 -22.58 37.50
CA PHE A 700 -14.10 -23.57 36.89
C PHE A 700 -13.30 -24.54 36.02
N LEU A 701 -13.50 -25.83 36.26
CA LEU A 701 -12.89 -26.92 35.50
C LEU A 701 -13.96 -27.69 34.72
N TYR A 702 -13.68 -27.91 33.44
CA TYR A 702 -14.49 -28.77 32.58
C TYR A 702 -14.37 -30.24 32.98
N SER A 703 -15.36 -31.07 32.65
CA SER A 703 -15.35 -32.50 32.93
C SER A 703 -14.20 -33.27 32.26
N LYS A 704 -13.64 -32.71 31.17
CA LYS A 704 -12.48 -33.23 30.43
C LYS A 704 -11.32 -32.22 30.38
N ASN A 705 -11.20 -31.38 31.40
CA ASN A 705 -10.15 -30.37 31.47
C ASN A 705 -8.76 -30.99 31.28
N GLY A 706 -7.94 -30.41 30.41
CA GLY A 706 -6.56 -30.87 30.17
C GLY A 706 -6.39 -32.23 29.49
N THR A 707 -7.47 -32.94 29.15
CA THR A 707 -7.39 -34.34 28.67
C THR A 707 -8.38 -34.67 27.53
N GLY A 708 -9.02 -33.66 26.95
CA GLY A 708 -10.08 -33.85 25.96
C GLY A 708 -9.55 -34.11 24.55
N THR A 709 -8.54 -33.34 24.11
CA THR A 709 -8.02 -33.41 22.73
C THR A 709 -6.56 -32.93 22.64
N PRO A 710 -5.71 -33.54 21.80
CA PRO A 710 -4.32 -33.13 21.55
C PRO A 710 -4.15 -31.97 20.57
N GLY A 711 -5.24 -31.43 20.00
CA GLY A 711 -5.26 -30.26 19.11
C GLY A 711 -6.48 -29.38 19.38
N HIS A 712 -6.63 -28.26 18.66
CA HIS A 712 -7.71 -27.30 18.93
C HIS A 712 -9.11 -27.96 18.99
N ILE A 713 -10.00 -27.39 19.80
CA ILE A 713 -11.34 -27.93 20.00
C ILE A 713 -12.20 -27.83 18.74
N ARG A 714 -12.98 -28.87 18.44
CA ARG A 714 -13.95 -28.86 17.32
C ARG A 714 -15.36 -28.51 17.80
N ILE A 715 -16.29 -28.26 16.87
CA ILE A 715 -17.69 -27.93 17.18
C ILE A 715 -18.32 -28.81 18.29
N PRO A 716 -18.24 -30.16 18.27
CA PRO A 716 -18.84 -30.98 19.32
C PRO A 716 -18.23 -30.76 20.71
N GLU A 717 -16.92 -30.55 20.78
CA GLU A 717 -16.16 -30.30 22.00
C GLU A 717 -16.42 -28.88 22.53
N ALA A 718 -16.40 -27.89 21.64
CA ALA A 718 -16.78 -26.51 21.96
C ALA A 718 -18.23 -26.42 22.47
N LYS A 719 -19.14 -27.20 21.88
CA LYS A 719 -20.50 -27.34 22.38
C LYS A 719 -20.53 -27.93 23.79
N GLN A 720 -19.76 -28.99 24.05
CA GLN A 720 -19.69 -29.60 25.38
C GLN A 720 -19.18 -28.58 26.42
N MET A 721 -18.05 -27.92 26.13
CA MET A 721 -17.51 -26.86 27.00
C MET A 721 -18.54 -25.76 27.24
N SER A 722 -19.25 -25.35 26.19
CA SER A 722 -20.28 -24.32 26.30
C SER A 722 -21.48 -24.76 27.15
N ASP A 723 -21.93 -26.02 27.00
CA ASP A 723 -23.01 -26.59 27.81
C ASP A 723 -22.63 -26.59 29.31
N GLU A 724 -21.40 -27.00 29.63
CA GLU A 724 -20.89 -27.07 31.00
C GLU A 724 -20.68 -25.68 31.62
N LEU A 725 -20.05 -24.75 30.88
CA LEU A 725 -19.80 -23.40 31.37
C LEU A 725 -21.10 -22.60 31.54
N ALA A 726 -22.05 -22.72 30.60
CA ALA A 726 -23.36 -22.08 30.74
C ALA A 726 -24.11 -22.62 31.96
N ALA A 727 -24.12 -23.94 32.17
CA ALA A 727 -24.75 -24.55 33.34
C ALA A 727 -24.10 -24.09 34.66
N TYR A 728 -22.77 -23.92 34.67
CA TYR A 728 -22.06 -23.38 35.81
C TYR A 728 -22.45 -21.93 36.10
N ILE A 729 -22.45 -21.06 35.08
CA ILE A 729 -22.83 -19.65 35.24
C ILE A 729 -24.27 -19.53 35.74
N ASP A 730 -25.21 -20.30 35.18
CA ASP A 730 -26.60 -20.34 35.66
C ASP A 730 -26.70 -20.79 37.12
N SER A 731 -25.83 -21.70 37.57
CA SER A 731 -25.81 -22.19 38.95
C SER A 731 -25.39 -21.13 39.98
N LEU A 732 -24.72 -20.05 39.56
CA LEU A 732 -24.36 -18.92 40.42
C LEU A 732 -25.57 -17.99 40.70
N GLY A 733 -26.69 -18.19 39.99
CA GLY A 733 -27.96 -17.51 40.21
C GLY A 733 -28.08 -16.16 39.50
N GLU A 734 -29.32 -15.67 39.37
CA GLU A 734 -29.65 -14.47 38.57
C GLU A 734 -28.99 -13.16 39.04
N LYS A 735 -28.56 -13.09 40.31
CA LYS A 735 -27.95 -11.88 40.88
C LYS A 735 -26.65 -11.48 40.20
N ILE A 736 -25.95 -12.42 39.56
CA ILE A 736 -24.72 -12.11 38.83
C ILE A 736 -24.97 -11.24 37.59
N TRP A 737 -26.22 -11.10 37.14
CA TRP A 737 -26.59 -10.31 35.95
C TRP A 737 -27.15 -8.93 36.29
N GLU A 738 -27.19 -8.56 37.57
CA GLU A 738 -27.60 -7.23 38.03
C GLU A 738 -26.44 -6.23 37.84
N ASP A 739 -26.76 -5.02 37.34
CA ASP A 739 -25.80 -3.93 37.06
C ASP A 739 -25.41 -3.11 38.29
#